data_AF-A0A925NR20-F1
#
_entry.id   AF-A0A925NR20-F1
#
_cell.length_a   1.000
_cell.length_b   1.000
_cell.length_c   1.000
_cell.angle_alpha   90.00
_cell.angle_beta   90.00
_cell.angle_gamma   90.00
#
_symmetry.space_group_name_H-M   'P 1'
#
loop_
_entity.id
_entity.type
_entity.pdbx_description
1 polymer ?
#
loop_
_entity_poly.entity_id
_entity_poly.type
_entity_poly.pdbx_seq_one_letter_code
_entity_poly.pdbx_strand_id
1 'polypeptide(L)'
;IAASLADREDDLKEWGQTLKRSCEEHLEELRFLAPWLALPRAIPGSRREEAQIPRSELRTPNSTASQGLPTPAGTELERTLAELDQAPTLREASDHARQRLVALESLARQCDELVIAMDFTFLFDPARDLFSIGCNVTERRCDTSFYDLLASEARLCSYVAIALGQIPQDHWFSMGRLLVSSGGDPILVSWSGSMFEYLMPLLIMPNYENTLLDHTCRAAVQQQIEYGQLRGVPWGISESGYNRTDVNLNYQYRAFGVPGLGLKRGLAADLVIAPYATAMALMVSPAVACANLQRLAAENRTGAYGFYEAVDYTPSRLPPDESSITIRSYMAHHQGMSLLALDNLLRDYPMQRRFMACPLLKAADLLLQERVPTAAASVFTEDLELENSRTLFGEGESVMRVFTNPTPPAPEVHLLSNGSYHVVITTAGGGYSRWRDLAVTRWREDTTRDCWGTFVYLRDVTTGDFWSCAHQPTLRATKDYEAIFTQARAEFRQRHAGLEIHTEISVSPEDDVELRRITITNRSHVVRLIELTSYAEVVLAKPDADAAHPAFSNLFVQTEFAQKSSALLCTRRARSQDEKPPWLLHLIGCQGGEYSEISYETDRSRFVGRGGTLANPAAMQDPSPLSNTVGSVLDPIVSLRRTVTLAAHETTIICLVLGAAENRETALALAEKYQNCRMADRAFDLAWTHSQVTLRHLNATESDAQLYSRLANALIYADPARRASPGVLQNNRRGQSGLWSYGISGDAPIVLLRINDMAKIEIVRQLIQAHSYWRMKGLTVDLVILNADASVYRQSLHDQITSLISSGIEAQMLDRPGGIFVRRLEQVPNDDRFLLQSAARIVLDDEKGTLAEQLEHRSVLEPSVPPLRIVRSRSADLPATTPSRELIFQNGFGGFTRDGHEYVITLLPGQMTPAPWVNVLANPYFGTVVSESGAAYTWVEN
;
A
#
# COMPACT_ATOMS: atom_id res chain seq x y z
N ILE A 1 1.23 -38.22 -34.50
CA ILE A 1 2.29 -38.91 -35.29
C ILE A 1 2.50 -38.22 -36.64
N ALA A 2 1.49 -38.06 -37.50
CA ALA A 2 1.64 -37.29 -38.75
C ALA A 2 1.98 -35.79 -38.51
N ALA A 3 1.40 -35.14 -37.48
CA ALA A 3 1.74 -33.77 -37.10
C ALA A 3 3.16 -33.63 -36.52
N SER A 4 3.64 -34.60 -35.72
CA SER A 4 5.01 -34.56 -35.16
C SER A 4 6.09 -34.98 -36.16
N LEU A 5 5.70 -35.52 -37.33
CA LEU A 5 6.61 -35.79 -38.44
C LEU A 5 6.70 -34.59 -39.40
N ALA A 6 5.62 -33.80 -39.53
CA ALA A 6 5.62 -32.56 -40.30
C ALA A 6 6.46 -31.45 -39.62
N ASP A 7 6.35 -31.28 -38.30
CA ASP A 7 7.17 -30.30 -37.54
C ASP A 7 8.67 -30.58 -37.66
N ARG A 8 9.08 -31.85 -37.78
CA ARG A 8 10.51 -32.22 -37.89
C ARG A 8 11.14 -31.79 -39.21
N GLU A 9 10.40 -31.80 -40.32
CA GLU A 9 10.93 -31.37 -41.63
C GLU A 9 11.08 -29.85 -41.69
N ASP A 10 10.13 -29.10 -41.14
CA ASP A 10 10.20 -27.65 -41.07
C ASP A 10 11.27 -27.18 -40.06
N ASP A 11 11.39 -27.82 -38.88
CA ASP A 11 12.47 -27.55 -37.91
C ASP A 11 13.85 -27.81 -38.52
N LEU A 12 14.05 -28.94 -39.21
CA LEU A 12 15.33 -29.26 -39.85
C LEU A 12 15.70 -28.25 -40.93
N LYS A 13 14.70 -27.71 -41.65
CA LYS A 13 14.89 -26.69 -42.66
C LYS A 13 15.26 -25.35 -42.04
N GLU A 14 14.63 -24.96 -40.94
CA GLU A 14 14.95 -23.74 -40.19
C GLU A 14 16.35 -23.81 -39.56
N TRP A 15 16.71 -24.93 -38.93
CA TRP A 15 18.06 -25.16 -38.41
C TRP A 15 19.10 -25.21 -39.54
N GLY A 16 18.76 -25.79 -40.69
CA GLY A 16 19.63 -25.78 -41.87
C GLY A 16 19.88 -24.37 -42.42
N GLN A 17 18.85 -23.52 -42.46
CA GLN A 17 18.98 -22.10 -42.85
C GLN A 17 19.77 -21.30 -41.83
N THR A 18 19.54 -21.52 -40.54
CA THR A 18 20.26 -20.87 -39.44
C THR A 18 21.74 -21.23 -39.46
N LEU A 19 22.06 -22.53 -39.62
CA LEU A 19 23.42 -23.00 -39.77
C LEU A 19 24.08 -22.40 -41.02
N LYS A 20 23.38 -22.38 -42.16
CA LYS A 20 23.90 -21.76 -43.38
C LYS A 20 24.21 -20.29 -43.17
N ARG A 21 23.29 -19.51 -42.59
CA ARG A 21 23.50 -18.10 -42.28
C ARG A 21 24.69 -17.91 -41.35
N SER A 22 24.78 -18.69 -40.28
CA SER A 22 25.91 -18.64 -39.36
C SER A 22 27.24 -18.97 -40.06
N CYS A 23 27.27 -19.98 -40.94
CA CYS A 23 28.45 -20.29 -41.74
C CYS A 23 28.82 -19.17 -42.71
N GLU A 24 27.83 -18.51 -43.33
CA GLU A 24 28.04 -17.35 -44.21
C GLU A 24 28.63 -16.17 -43.41
N GLU A 25 28.06 -15.85 -42.25
CA GLU A 25 28.55 -14.80 -41.35
C GLU A 25 29.99 -15.07 -40.86
N HIS A 26 30.29 -16.29 -40.41
CA HIS A 26 31.65 -16.66 -40.00
C HIS A 26 32.63 -16.64 -41.17
N LEU A 27 32.19 -17.04 -42.38
CA LEU A 27 33.02 -16.97 -43.58
C LEU A 27 33.30 -15.52 -43.98
N GLU A 28 32.31 -14.64 -43.85
CA GLU A 28 32.48 -13.21 -44.06
C GLU A 28 33.45 -12.60 -43.06
N GLU A 29 33.33 -12.93 -41.76
CA GLU A 29 34.26 -12.46 -40.74
C GLU A 29 35.68 -13.00 -40.97
N LEU A 30 35.83 -14.27 -41.36
CA LEU A 30 37.12 -14.85 -41.74
C LEU A 30 37.71 -14.16 -42.96
N ARG A 31 36.90 -13.81 -43.97
CA ARG A 31 37.36 -13.06 -45.14
C ARG A 31 37.73 -11.62 -44.79
N PHE A 32 37.04 -11.01 -43.83
CA PHE A 32 37.38 -9.69 -43.33
C PHE A 32 38.73 -9.68 -42.59
N LEU A 33 38.98 -10.66 -41.71
CA LEU A 33 40.22 -10.75 -40.93
C LEU A 33 41.40 -11.35 -41.73
N ALA A 34 41.10 -12.23 -42.68
CA ALA A 34 42.07 -12.94 -43.52
C ALA A 34 41.66 -12.87 -45.01
N PRO A 35 41.68 -11.67 -45.64
CA PRO A 35 41.27 -11.46 -47.03
C PRO A 35 42.03 -12.31 -48.05
N TRP A 36 43.23 -12.79 -47.71
CA TRP A 36 43.97 -13.73 -48.54
C TRP A 36 43.27 -15.09 -48.74
N LEU A 37 42.29 -15.45 -47.88
CA LEU A 37 41.45 -16.65 -48.06
C LEU A 37 40.44 -16.51 -49.21
N ALA A 38 40.16 -15.29 -49.66
CA ALA A 38 39.28 -15.03 -50.81
C ALA A 38 40.04 -15.01 -52.15
N LEU A 39 41.38 -15.06 -52.13
CA LEU A 39 42.18 -15.13 -53.34
C LEU A 39 41.97 -16.50 -54.02
N PRO A 40 41.77 -16.55 -55.36
CA PRO A 40 41.71 -17.82 -56.07
C PRO A 40 43.02 -18.59 -55.86
N ARG A 41 42.92 -19.86 -55.43
CA ARG A 41 44.08 -20.77 -55.40
C ARG A 41 44.73 -20.73 -56.78
N ALA A 42 45.97 -20.28 -56.86
CA ALA A 42 46.70 -20.27 -58.11
C ALA A 42 46.70 -21.68 -58.72
N ILE A 43 46.30 -21.76 -59.99
CA ILE A 43 46.31 -22.95 -60.86
C ILE A 43 47.74 -23.56 -60.87
N PRO A 44 47.88 -24.90 -60.88
CA PRO A 44 49.08 -25.62 -60.49
C PRO A 44 50.33 -25.26 -61.30
N GLY A 45 51.41 -24.88 -60.62
CA GLY A 45 52.72 -24.64 -61.24
C GLY A 45 53.76 -23.94 -60.37
N SER A 46 53.36 -23.21 -59.32
CA SER A 46 54.32 -22.64 -58.36
C SER A 46 54.50 -23.56 -57.17
N ARG A 47 55.66 -24.20 -57.09
CA ARG A 47 56.14 -24.85 -55.86
C ARG A 47 56.34 -23.77 -54.80
N ARG A 48 55.44 -23.69 -53.81
CA ARG A 48 55.86 -23.37 -52.44
C ARG A 48 55.40 -24.54 -51.57
N GLU A 49 56.38 -25.18 -50.98
CA GLU A 49 56.26 -26.34 -50.12
C GLU A 49 55.17 -26.09 -49.07
N GLU A 50 54.27 -27.06 -48.93
CA GLU A 50 53.36 -27.12 -47.81
C GLU A 50 54.19 -27.05 -46.53
N ALA A 51 54.21 -25.88 -45.89
CA ALA A 51 54.47 -25.81 -44.47
C ALA A 51 53.32 -26.56 -43.81
N GLN A 52 53.46 -27.89 -43.71
CA GLN A 52 52.71 -28.72 -42.79
C GLN A 52 52.94 -28.11 -41.41
N ILE A 53 52.01 -27.28 -40.95
CA ILE A 53 51.91 -26.99 -39.53
C ILE A 53 51.57 -28.34 -38.90
N PRO A 54 52.46 -28.94 -38.09
CA PRO A 54 52.19 -30.22 -37.50
C PRO A 54 50.96 -30.07 -36.60
N ARG A 55 49.89 -30.80 -36.94
CA ARG A 55 48.61 -30.83 -36.21
C ARG A 55 48.73 -31.31 -34.74
N SER A 56 49.94 -31.59 -34.26
CA SER A 56 50.23 -32.10 -32.92
C SER A 56 50.46 -31.01 -31.85
N GLU A 57 50.57 -29.72 -32.19
CA GLU A 57 50.88 -28.67 -31.20
C GLU A 57 49.74 -27.70 -30.88
N LEU A 58 48.53 -27.89 -31.41
CA LEU A 58 47.35 -27.09 -31.04
C LEU A 58 46.67 -27.55 -29.73
N ARG A 59 47.36 -28.35 -28.90
CA ARG A 59 46.88 -28.71 -27.56
C ARG A 59 47.76 -28.04 -26.50
N THR A 60 47.09 -27.25 -25.67
CA THR A 60 47.51 -26.62 -24.40
C THR A 60 48.22 -25.27 -24.51
N PRO A 61 47.61 -24.17 -24.04
CA PRO A 61 48.36 -23.06 -23.48
C PRO A 61 48.59 -23.36 -21.99
N ASN A 62 49.67 -24.07 -21.68
CA ASN A 62 50.25 -23.98 -20.34
C ASN A 62 51.70 -23.55 -20.46
N SER A 63 52.01 -22.55 -19.63
CA SER A 63 53.30 -21.98 -19.27
C SER A 63 54.55 -22.73 -19.72
N THR A 64 55.47 -21.97 -20.31
CA THR A 64 56.95 -22.10 -20.40
C THR A 64 57.49 -22.21 -21.82
N ALA A 65 57.94 -21.07 -22.37
CA ALA A 65 58.94 -21.03 -23.45
C ALA A 65 59.58 -19.62 -23.53
N SER A 66 60.24 -19.18 -22.45
CA SER A 66 61.33 -18.21 -22.55
C SER A 66 62.63 -18.97 -22.78
N GLN A 67 62.82 -19.56 -23.96
CA GLN A 67 64.12 -20.03 -24.42
C GLN A 67 64.12 -20.10 -25.95
N GLY A 68 65.19 -19.54 -26.52
CA GLY A 68 65.25 -19.04 -27.89
C GLY A 68 64.84 -20.02 -28.99
N LEU A 69 64.06 -19.51 -29.93
CA LEU A 69 63.94 -20.10 -31.25
C LEU A 69 65.01 -19.48 -32.17
N PRO A 70 65.67 -20.31 -33.00
CA PRO A 70 66.84 -19.94 -33.78
C PRO A 70 66.46 -18.97 -34.89
N THR A 71 67.25 -17.91 -35.05
CA THR A 71 67.18 -16.98 -36.19
C THR A 71 67.33 -17.73 -37.51
N PRO A 72 66.28 -17.89 -38.33
CA PRO A 72 66.44 -18.32 -39.71
C PRO A 72 66.91 -17.09 -40.51
N ALA A 73 67.87 -17.32 -41.41
CA ALA A 73 68.54 -16.32 -42.24
C ALA A 73 67.67 -15.09 -42.58
N GLY A 74 68.04 -13.94 -42.01
CA GLY A 74 67.28 -12.69 -42.09
C GLY A 74 66.94 -12.25 -43.51
N THR A 75 67.70 -12.68 -44.52
CA THR A 75 67.47 -12.29 -45.91
C THR A 75 66.32 -13.00 -46.61
N GLU A 76 65.77 -14.11 -46.09
CA GLU A 76 64.62 -14.77 -46.72
C GLU A 76 63.32 -14.46 -45.98
N LEU A 77 63.33 -14.35 -44.66
CA LEU A 77 62.17 -13.86 -43.89
C LEU A 77 61.92 -12.36 -44.12
N GLU A 78 62.95 -11.51 -44.19
CA GLU A 78 62.78 -10.08 -44.53
C GLU A 78 62.37 -9.87 -45.98
N ARG A 79 62.83 -10.71 -46.91
CA ARG A 79 62.40 -10.65 -48.32
C ARG A 79 61.00 -11.21 -48.51
N THR A 80 60.65 -12.29 -47.79
CA THR A 80 59.28 -12.81 -47.75
C THR A 80 58.36 -11.83 -47.04
N LEU A 81 58.77 -11.18 -45.94
CA LEU A 81 58.03 -10.10 -45.28
C LEU A 81 57.91 -8.87 -46.19
N ALA A 82 58.93 -8.51 -46.98
CA ALA A 82 58.86 -7.40 -47.93
C ALA A 82 58.00 -7.71 -49.18
N GLU A 83 58.00 -8.96 -49.65
CA GLU A 83 57.10 -9.46 -50.70
C GLU A 83 55.65 -9.60 -50.18
N LEU A 84 55.47 -9.94 -48.90
CA LEU A 84 54.18 -10.01 -48.20
C LEU A 84 53.67 -8.61 -47.81
N ASP A 85 54.54 -7.64 -47.49
CA ASP A 85 54.20 -6.22 -47.29
C ASP A 85 53.71 -5.57 -48.59
N GLN A 86 54.17 -6.09 -49.73
CA GLN A 86 53.69 -5.71 -51.06
C GLN A 86 52.43 -6.47 -51.50
N ALA A 87 52.01 -7.51 -50.77
CA ALA A 87 50.75 -8.20 -51.04
C ALA A 87 49.59 -7.33 -50.49
N PRO A 88 48.78 -6.70 -51.35
CA PRO A 88 47.73 -5.77 -50.91
C PRO A 88 46.78 -6.39 -49.87
N THR A 89 46.56 -7.70 -49.94
CA THR A 89 45.71 -8.45 -49.00
C THR A 89 46.28 -8.56 -47.59
N LEU A 90 47.61 -8.62 -47.39
CA LEU A 90 48.17 -8.70 -46.02
C LEU A 90 48.21 -7.33 -45.35
N ARG A 91 48.45 -6.29 -46.13
CA ARG A 91 48.31 -4.90 -45.67
C ARG A 91 46.86 -4.58 -45.30
N GLU A 92 45.91 -4.98 -46.13
CA GLU A 92 44.47 -4.88 -45.85
C GLU A 92 44.08 -5.64 -44.56
N ALA A 93 44.56 -6.87 -44.39
CA ALA A 93 44.32 -7.64 -43.16
C ALA A 93 44.91 -6.96 -41.91
N SER A 94 46.13 -6.44 -42.00
CA SER A 94 46.78 -5.69 -40.93
C SER A 94 46.01 -4.39 -40.60
N ASP A 95 45.50 -3.69 -41.62
CA ASP A 95 44.69 -2.48 -41.44
C ASP A 95 43.34 -2.81 -40.80
N HIS A 96 42.66 -3.89 -41.22
CA HIS A 96 41.44 -4.38 -40.59
C HIS A 96 41.68 -4.81 -39.13
N ALA A 97 42.76 -5.54 -38.86
CA ALA A 97 43.13 -5.95 -37.50
C ALA A 97 43.41 -4.72 -36.62
N ARG A 98 44.14 -3.72 -37.12
CA ARG A 98 44.40 -2.47 -36.41
C ARG A 98 43.11 -1.69 -36.13
N GLN A 99 42.22 -1.56 -37.12
CA GLN A 99 40.92 -0.91 -36.94
C GLN A 99 40.08 -1.64 -35.89
N ARG A 100 40.06 -2.97 -35.90
CA ARG A 100 39.34 -3.79 -34.91
C ARG A 100 39.94 -3.61 -33.52
N LEU A 101 41.27 -3.61 -33.37
CA LEU A 101 41.95 -3.35 -32.09
C LEU A 101 41.60 -1.96 -31.55
N VAL A 102 41.68 -0.92 -32.37
CA VAL A 102 41.30 0.45 -31.99
C VAL A 102 39.83 0.52 -31.57
N ALA A 103 38.93 -0.16 -32.29
CA ALA A 103 37.52 -0.22 -31.93
C ALA A 103 37.30 -0.96 -30.59
N LEU A 104 37.99 -2.07 -30.35
CA LEU A 104 37.92 -2.82 -29.10
C LEU A 104 38.47 -2.02 -27.91
N GLU A 105 39.60 -1.32 -28.08
CA GLU A 105 40.18 -0.44 -27.07
C GLU A 105 39.25 0.75 -26.79
N SER A 106 38.64 1.34 -27.82
CA SER A 106 37.65 2.41 -27.65
C SER A 106 36.40 1.92 -26.91
N LEU A 107 35.90 0.73 -27.23
CA LEU A 107 34.75 0.13 -26.55
C LEU A 107 35.08 -0.20 -25.10
N ALA A 108 36.27 -0.77 -24.83
CA ALA A 108 36.73 -1.04 -23.47
C ALA A 108 36.78 0.25 -22.64
N ARG A 109 37.37 1.32 -23.18
CA ARG A 109 37.40 2.63 -22.52
C ARG A 109 36.00 3.19 -22.28
N GLN A 110 35.09 3.07 -23.24
CA GLN A 110 33.69 3.48 -23.05
C GLN A 110 33.00 2.67 -21.95
N CYS A 111 33.23 1.36 -21.89
CA CYS A 111 32.71 0.52 -20.80
C CYS A 111 33.27 0.97 -19.44
N ASP A 112 34.57 1.26 -19.35
CA ASP A 112 35.18 1.77 -18.11
C ASP A 112 34.60 3.13 -17.72
N GLU A 113 34.45 4.06 -18.68
CA GLU A 113 33.82 5.37 -18.46
C GLU A 113 32.37 5.22 -17.95
N LEU A 114 31.60 4.28 -18.51
CA LEU A 114 30.23 3.99 -18.06
C LEU A 114 30.20 3.41 -16.64
N VAL A 115 31.11 2.49 -16.31
CA VAL A 115 31.19 1.89 -14.96
C VAL A 115 31.58 2.94 -13.91
N ILE A 116 32.55 3.80 -14.21
CA ILE A 116 32.96 4.89 -13.32
C ILE A 116 31.85 5.91 -13.13
N ALA A 117 31.03 6.15 -14.16
CA ALA A 117 29.91 7.08 -14.11
C ALA A 117 28.68 6.53 -13.35
N MET A 118 28.61 5.23 -13.03
CA MET A 118 27.53 4.68 -12.21
C MET A 118 27.65 5.21 -10.79
N ASP A 119 26.56 5.76 -10.25
CA ASP A 119 26.50 6.28 -8.88
C ASP A 119 25.46 5.49 -8.07
N PHE A 120 25.94 4.69 -7.12
CA PHE A 120 25.10 3.95 -6.17
C PHE A 120 24.84 4.74 -4.88
N THR A 121 25.55 5.85 -4.64
CA THR A 121 25.51 6.56 -3.35
C THR A 121 24.13 7.11 -3.03
N PHE A 122 23.33 7.45 -4.04
CA PHE A 122 21.96 7.96 -3.83
C PHE A 122 20.98 6.91 -3.30
N LEU A 123 21.26 5.61 -3.49
CA LEU A 123 20.48 4.51 -2.92
C LEU A 123 20.94 4.15 -1.50
N PHE A 124 22.14 4.58 -1.11
CA PHE A 124 22.75 4.24 0.18
C PHE A 124 22.20 5.16 1.27
N ASP A 125 21.73 4.59 2.37
CA ASP A 125 21.35 5.32 3.58
C ASP A 125 22.50 5.25 4.61
N PRO A 126 23.24 6.36 4.83
CA PRO A 126 24.37 6.39 5.76
C PRO A 126 23.97 6.20 7.23
N ALA A 127 22.69 6.35 7.59
CA ALA A 127 22.24 6.13 8.97
C ALA A 127 22.02 4.65 9.29
N ARG A 128 21.78 3.83 8.25
CA ARG A 128 21.53 2.38 8.38
C ARG A 128 22.66 1.53 7.85
N ASP A 129 23.59 2.12 7.10
CA ASP A 129 24.60 1.42 6.32
C ASP A 129 23.99 0.37 5.37
N LEU A 130 22.85 0.68 4.75
CA LEU A 130 22.11 -0.22 3.86
C LEU A 130 21.63 0.49 2.59
N PHE A 131 21.41 -0.28 1.52
CA PHE A 131 20.78 0.21 0.29
C PHE A 131 19.26 0.16 0.39
N SER A 132 18.60 1.20 -0.10
CA SER A 132 17.17 1.16 -0.39
C SER A 132 16.87 0.20 -1.55
N ILE A 133 15.71 -0.47 -1.49
CA ILE A 133 15.31 -1.48 -2.49
C ILE A 133 15.00 -0.86 -3.87
N GLY A 134 14.57 0.39 -3.88
CA GLY A 134 14.18 1.10 -5.09
C GLY A 134 14.23 2.60 -4.92
N CYS A 135 14.15 3.31 -6.04
CA CYS A 135 14.03 4.75 -6.06
C CYS A 135 13.04 5.15 -7.15
N ASN A 136 12.02 5.90 -6.75
CA ASN A 136 11.10 6.50 -7.68
C ASN A 136 11.78 7.73 -8.32
N VAL A 137 12.26 7.55 -9.54
CA VAL A 137 12.96 8.60 -10.31
C VAL A 137 12.08 9.84 -10.53
N THR A 138 10.76 9.66 -10.65
CA THR A 138 9.81 10.77 -10.86
C THR A 138 9.64 11.60 -9.58
N GLU A 139 9.62 10.92 -8.43
CA GLU A 139 9.43 11.53 -7.11
C GLU A 139 10.75 11.86 -6.40
N ARG A 140 11.90 11.48 -7.00
CA ARG A 140 13.25 11.59 -6.42
C ARG A 140 13.33 11.06 -4.99
N ARG A 141 12.61 9.97 -4.73
CA ARG A 141 12.47 9.38 -3.40
C ARG A 141 12.90 7.92 -3.44
N CYS A 142 13.83 7.56 -2.57
CA CYS A 142 14.18 6.17 -2.31
C CYS A 142 13.09 5.50 -1.45
N ASP A 143 12.87 4.22 -1.68
CA ASP A 143 11.93 3.42 -0.92
C ASP A 143 12.36 3.33 0.55
N THR A 144 11.38 3.15 1.43
CA THR A 144 11.61 3.01 2.88
C THR A 144 12.02 1.58 3.28
N SER A 145 12.05 0.65 2.32
CA SER A 145 12.52 -0.72 2.49
C SER A 145 13.98 -0.85 2.04
N PHE A 146 14.74 -1.71 2.71
CA PHE A 146 16.19 -1.82 2.54
C PHE A 146 16.59 -3.27 2.22
N TYR A 147 17.65 -3.44 1.44
CA TYR A 147 18.32 -4.73 1.27
C TYR A 147 19.13 -5.05 2.52
N ASP A 148 18.50 -5.72 3.47
CA ASP A 148 19.03 -5.98 4.80
C ASP A 148 19.45 -7.44 5.02
N LEU A 149 19.51 -8.29 4.00
CA LEU A 149 19.93 -9.70 4.10
C LEU A 149 21.12 -10.00 3.19
N LEU A 150 22.10 -10.74 3.72
CA LEU A 150 23.28 -11.17 2.95
C LEU A 150 22.94 -12.28 1.92
N ALA A 151 21.93 -13.10 2.20
CA ALA A 151 21.40 -14.09 1.28
C ALA A 151 20.40 -13.47 0.29
N SER A 152 20.91 -12.57 -0.56
CA SER A 152 20.18 -11.91 -1.64
C SER A 152 21.10 -11.65 -2.83
N GLU A 153 20.51 -11.53 -4.02
CA GLU A 153 21.12 -11.03 -5.23
C GLU A 153 21.75 -9.64 -5.07
N ALA A 154 21.19 -8.80 -4.19
CA ALA A 154 21.63 -7.44 -3.96
C ALA A 154 23.07 -7.37 -3.42
N ARG A 155 23.57 -8.45 -2.80
CA ARG A 155 24.96 -8.53 -2.34
C ARG A 155 25.98 -8.29 -3.45
N LEU A 156 25.65 -8.62 -4.70
CA LEU A 156 26.51 -8.34 -5.85
C LEU A 156 26.66 -6.83 -6.06
N CYS A 157 25.55 -6.09 -5.99
CA CYS A 157 25.55 -4.63 -6.05
C CYS A 157 26.36 -4.04 -4.89
N SER A 158 26.14 -4.54 -3.67
CA SER A 158 26.91 -4.17 -2.47
C SER A 158 28.40 -4.36 -2.65
N TYR A 159 28.82 -5.52 -3.17
CA TYR A 159 30.23 -5.81 -3.43
C TYR A 159 30.84 -4.83 -4.43
N VAL A 160 30.15 -4.58 -5.55
CA VAL A 160 30.63 -3.69 -6.61
C VAL A 160 30.73 -2.24 -6.10
N ALA A 161 29.71 -1.75 -5.38
CA ALA A 161 29.71 -0.38 -4.86
C ALA A 161 30.83 -0.14 -3.84
N ILE A 162 31.14 -1.13 -2.99
CA ILE A 162 32.28 -1.10 -2.07
C ILE A 162 33.60 -1.12 -2.85
N ALA A 163 33.73 -2.01 -3.84
CA ALA A 163 34.95 -2.13 -4.66
C ALA A 163 35.25 -0.88 -5.49
N LEU A 164 34.21 -0.16 -5.93
CA LEU A 164 34.32 1.15 -6.59
C LEU A 164 34.62 2.30 -5.60
N GLY A 165 34.61 2.04 -4.29
CA GLY A 165 34.88 3.04 -3.26
C GLY A 165 33.75 4.04 -3.05
N GLN A 166 32.53 3.73 -3.49
CA GLN A 166 31.38 4.64 -3.39
C GLN A 166 30.73 4.60 -2.00
N ILE A 167 30.81 3.46 -1.31
CA ILE A 167 30.23 3.24 0.03
C ILE A 167 31.23 2.54 0.96
N PRO A 168 31.09 2.68 2.29
CA PRO A 168 32.01 2.05 3.25
C PRO A 168 31.86 0.52 3.28
N GLN A 169 32.94 -0.17 3.66
CA GLN A 169 32.93 -1.64 3.85
C GLN A 169 31.96 -2.10 4.95
N ASP A 170 31.65 -1.23 5.92
CA ASP A 170 30.72 -1.50 7.01
C ASP A 170 29.33 -1.92 6.50
N HIS A 171 28.91 -1.42 5.34
CA HIS A 171 27.70 -1.85 4.64
C HIS A 171 27.62 -3.38 4.48
N TRP A 172 28.73 -4.03 4.10
CA TRP A 172 28.77 -5.47 3.90
C TRP A 172 28.44 -6.23 5.18
N PHE A 173 28.87 -5.71 6.32
CA PHE A 173 28.68 -6.33 7.63
C PHE A 173 27.36 -5.91 8.31
N SER A 174 26.75 -4.80 7.88
CA SER A 174 25.42 -4.36 8.31
C SER A 174 24.27 -5.19 7.72
N MET A 175 24.49 -5.89 6.60
CA MET A 175 23.52 -6.87 6.10
C MET A 175 23.28 -8.00 7.13
N GLY A 176 22.07 -8.50 7.24
CA GLY A 176 21.67 -9.50 8.22
C GLY A 176 22.24 -10.89 7.90
N ARG A 177 22.76 -11.56 8.94
CA ARG A 177 23.16 -12.98 8.92
C ARG A 177 22.15 -13.85 9.67
N LEU A 178 20.90 -13.85 9.22
CA LEU A 178 19.86 -14.69 9.83
C LEU A 178 20.12 -16.16 9.50
N LEU A 179 20.48 -16.94 10.52
CA LEU A 179 20.83 -18.35 10.37
C LEU A 179 19.72 -19.28 10.83
N VAL A 180 19.36 -20.25 9.99
CA VAL A 180 18.56 -21.41 10.36
C VAL A 180 19.42 -22.67 10.28
N SER A 181 19.16 -23.63 11.17
CA SER A 181 19.79 -24.95 11.11
C SER A 181 18.89 -25.88 10.31
N SER A 182 19.40 -26.41 9.19
CA SER A 182 18.76 -27.55 8.53
C SER A 182 19.78 -28.66 8.32
N GLY A 183 19.48 -29.86 8.81
CA GLY A 183 20.39 -31.01 8.72
C GLY A 183 21.71 -30.87 9.50
N GLY A 184 21.87 -29.83 10.32
CA GLY A 184 23.07 -29.57 11.12
C GLY A 184 24.03 -28.51 10.52
N ASP A 185 23.79 -28.05 9.30
CA ASP A 185 24.57 -26.98 8.66
C ASP A 185 23.85 -25.62 8.78
N PRO A 186 24.57 -24.52 9.07
CA PRO A 186 23.98 -23.18 9.14
C PRO A 186 23.68 -22.63 7.73
N ILE A 187 22.43 -22.20 7.51
CA ILE A 187 21.95 -21.62 6.26
C ILE A 187 21.49 -20.19 6.50
N LEU A 188 21.96 -19.24 5.70
CA LEU A 188 21.41 -17.90 5.70
C LEU A 188 20.01 -17.88 5.07
N VAL A 189 19.06 -17.24 5.73
CA VAL A 189 17.69 -17.07 5.24
C VAL A 189 17.62 -15.87 4.29
N SER A 190 16.93 -16.06 3.16
CA SER A 190 16.61 -15.01 2.18
C SER A 190 15.20 -14.44 2.39
N TRP A 191 14.80 -13.41 1.64
CA TRP A 191 13.45 -12.88 1.78
C TRP A 191 12.41 -13.86 1.22
N SER A 192 12.60 -14.30 -0.03
CA SER A 192 11.61 -15.12 -0.73
C SER A 192 11.87 -16.62 -0.67
N GLY A 193 13.10 -17.06 -0.36
CA GLY A 193 13.47 -18.48 -0.39
C GLY A 193 13.73 -18.99 -1.81
N SER A 194 13.96 -18.08 -2.76
CA SER A 194 14.14 -18.37 -4.18
C SER A 194 15.56 -18.83 -4.47
N MET A 195 15.74 -19.83 -5.34
CA MET A 195 17.08 -20.28 -5.75
C MET A 195 17.92 -19.15 -6.37
N PHE A 196 17.26 -18.20 -7.05
CA PHE A 196 17.90 -17.05 -7.67
C PHE A 196 18.66 -16.17 -6.67
N GLU A 197 18.07 -15.88 -5.49
CA GLU A 197 18.68 -15.03 -4.45
C GLU A 197 20.06 -15.60 -4.00
N TYR A 198 20.19 -16.93 -4.01
CA TYR A 198 21.42 -17.61 -3.60
C TYR A 198 22.43 -17.76 -4.74
N LEU A 199 21.98 -18.21 -5.92
CA LEU A 199 22.87 -18.71 -6.97
C LEU A 199 23.16 -17.70 -8.08
N MET A 200 22.30 -16.70 -8.32
CA MET A 200 22.55 -15.72 -9.39
C MET A 200 23.90 -15.01 -9.21
N PRO A 201 24.29 -14.54 -8.01
CA PRO A 201 25.59 -13.91 -7.83
C PRO A 201 26.77 -14.80 -8.24
N LEU A 202 26.66 -16.12 -8.08
CA LEU A 202 27.73 -17.08 -8.44
C LEU A 202 28.01 -17.16 -9.94
N LEU A 203 27.13 -16.63 -10.79
CA LEU A 203 27.38 -16.59 -12.23
C LEU A 203 28.62 -15.75 -12.57
N ILE A 204 28.89 -14.71 -11.78
CA ILE A 204 29.99 -13.76 -12.04
C ILE A 204 30.87 -13.49 -10.83
N MET A 205 30.36 -13.57 -9.61
CA MET A 205 31.10 -13.34 -8.38
C MET A 205 31.64 -14.68 -7.85
N PRO A 206 32.93 -14.78 -7.48
CA PRO A 206 33.48 -16.03 -6.97
C PRO A 206 32.92 -16.37 -5.59
N ASN A 207 33.04 -17.64 -5.24
CA ASN A 207 32.72 -18.16 -3.92
C ASN A 207 33.85 -19.10 -3.48
N TYR A 208 34.16 -19.09 -2.19
CA TYR A 208 35.32 -19.80 -1.64
C TYR A 208 34.86 -20.94 -0.75
N GLU A 209 35.52 -22.09 -0.88
CA GLU A 209 35.18 -23.29 -0.11
C GLU A 209 35.25 -23.05 1.40
N ASN A 210 34.32 -23.65 2.14
CA ASN A 210 34.23 -23.56 3.61
C ASN A 210 33.98 -22.14 4.16
N THR A 211 33.42 -21.25 3.33
CA THR A 211 32.90 -19.95 3.77
C THR A 211 31.40 -20.03 4.09
N LEU A 212 30.89 -19.03 4.80
CA LEU A 212 29.47 -18.93 5.14
C LEU A 212 28.57 -18.94 3.88
N LEU A 213 28.97 -18.25 2.82
CA LEU A 213 28.24 -18.20 1.55
C LEU A 213 28.28 -19.54 0.81
N ASP A 214 29.41 -20.26 0.85
CA ASP A 214 29.54 -21.59 0.26
C ASP A 214 28.61 -22.61 0.94
N HIS A 215 28.64 -22.66 2.28
CA HIS A 215 27.73 -23.51 3.05
C HIS A 215 26.26 -23.16 2.77
N THR A 216 25.93 -21.87 2.76
CA THR A 216 24.56 -21.41 2.46
C THR A 216 24.10 -21.86 1.07
N CYS A 217 24.91 -21.68 0.03
CA CYS A 217 24.52 -22.04 -1.34
C CYS A 217 24.33 -23.56 -1.50
N ARG A 218 25.21 -24.37 -0.90
CA ARG A 218 25.09 -25.84 -0.92
C ARG A 218 23.84 -26.31 -0.18
N ALA A 219 23.60 -25.75 1.00
CA ALA A 219 22.47 -26.13 1.83
C ALA A 219 21.13 -25.67 1.24
N ALA A 220 21.07 -24.49 0.60
CA ALA A 220 19.88 -24.04 -0.13
C ALA A 220 19.51 -24.99 -1.30
N VAL A 221 20.50 -25.46 -2.07
CA VAL A 221 20.28 -26.46 -3.13
C VAL A 221 19.77 -27.77 -2.53
N GLN A 222 20.34 -28.23 -1.42
CA GLN A 222 19.93 -29.45 -0.74
C GLN A 222 18.48 -29.36 -0.22
N GLN A 223 18.10 -28.26 0.40
CA GLN A 223 16.73 -28.01 0.86
C GLN A 223 15.72 -28.00 -0.29
N GLN A 224 16.08 -27.41 -1.43
CA GLN A 224 15.25 -27.44 -2.64
C GLN A 224 15.05 -28.87 -3.18
N ILE A 225 16.10 -29.70 -3.14
CA ILE A 225 16.02 -31.11 -3.54
C ILE A 225 15.08 -31.88 -2.59
N GLU A 226 15.26 -31.73 -1.28
CA GLU A 226 14.44 -32.39 -0.25
C GLU A 226 12.97 -31.98 -0.36
N TYR A 227 12.70 -30.68 -0.56
CA TYR A 227 11.35 -30.18 -0.73
C TYR A 227 10.68 -30.72 -2.01
N GLY A 228 11.40 -30.77 -3.12
CA GLY A 228 10.91 -31.39 -4.36
C GLY A 228 10.57 -32.86 -4.17
N GLN A 229 11.42 -33.61 -3.46
CA GLN A 229 11.17 -35.03 -3.13
C GLN A 229 9.93 -35.20 -2.22
N LEU A 230 9.80 -34.37 -1.19
CA LEU A 230 8.65 -34.36 -0.29
C LEU A 230 7.33 -34.13 -1.03
N ARG A 231 7.36 -33.27 -2.05
CA ARG A 231 6.18 -32.90 -2.87
C ARG A 231 5.99 -33.81 -4.10
N GLY A 232 6.92 -34.74 -4.35
CA GLY A 232 6.86 -35.68 -5.49
C GLY A 232 7.14 -35.05 -6.86
N VAL A 233 7.64 -33.81 -6.92
CA VAL A 233 7.87 -33.06 -8.17
C VAL A 233 9.37 -32.87 -8.45
N PRO A 234 9.79 -32.42 -9.66
CA PRO A 234 11.14 -31.91 -9.87
C PRO A 234 11.42 -30.70 -8.96
N TRP A 235 12.68 -30.35 -8.70
CA TRP A 235 13.04 -29.18 -7.89
C TRP A 235 13.55 -28.02 -8.76
N GLY A 236 13.77 -26.84 -8.15
CA GLY A 236 14.17 -25.62 -8.85
C GLY A 236 13.15 -24.50 -8.71
N ILE A 237 12.68 -24.24 -7.50
CA ILE A 237 11.72 -23.17 -7.20
C ILE A 237 12.48 -21.84 -7.17
N SER A 238 12.03 -20.90 -8.00
CA SER A 238 12.63 -19.59 -8.15
C SER A 238 11.64 -18.62 -8.77
N GLU A 239 11.99 -17.33 -8.83
CA GLU A 239 11.21 -16.33 -9.54
C GLU A 239 10.95 -16.75 -10.99
N SER A 240 9.68 -16.80 -11.40
CA SER A 240 9.30 -17.35 -12.69
C SER A 240 7.88 -16.98 -13.10
N GLY A 241 7.55 -17.25 -14.37
CA GLY A 241 6.17 -17.25 -14.84
C GLY A 241 5.34 -18.37 -14.22
N TYR A 242 4.04 -18.17 -14.04
CA TYR A 242 3.12 -19.19 -13.49
C TYR A 242 1.76 -19.19 -14.18
N ASN A 243 0.87 -20.14 -13.84
CA ASN A 243 -0.39 -20.36 -14.56
C ASN A 243 -1.48 -19.35 -14.16
N ARG A 244 -1.21 -18.08 -14.44
CA ARG A 244 -2.15 -16.97 -14.38
C ARG A 244 -1.79 -16.03 -15.51
N THR A 245 -2.79 -15.58 -16.25
CA THR A 245 -2.58 -14.65 -17.36
C THR A 245 -3.26 -13.31 -17.09
N ASP A 246 -2.70 -12.24 -17.64
CA ASP A 246 -3.41 -10.96 -17.72
C ASP A 246 -4.53 -11.00 -18.77
N VAL A 247 -5.20 -9.87 -18.95
CA VAL A 247 -6.24 -9.64 -19.98
C VAL A 247 -5.74 -9.85 -21.41
N ASN A 248 -4.42 -9.84 -21.63
CA ASN A 248 -3.77 -10.02 -22.93
C ASN A 248 -3.18 -11.43 -23.10
N LEU A 249 -3.49 -12.37 -22.21
CA LEU A 249 -2.97 -13.75 -22.20
C LEU A 249 -1.46 -13.87 -21.95
N ASN A 250 -0.82 -12.86 -21.35
CA ASN A 250 0.57 -12.96 -20.91
C ASN A 250 0.65 -13.61 -19.54
N TYR A 251 1.53 -14.61 -19.40
CA TYR A 251 1.82 -15.22 -18.10
C TYR A 251 2.32 -14.17 -17.10
N GLN A 252 1.75 -14.19 -15.90
CA GLN A 252 2.19 -13.35 -14.79
C GLN A 252 3.50 -13.89 -14.19
N TYR A 253 4.29 -13.00 -13.62
CA TYR A 253 5.64 -13.27 -13.12
C TYR A 253 5.77 -12.82 -11.66
N ARG A 254 6.34 -13.67 -10.80
CA ARG A 254 6.59 -13.34 -9.38
C ARG A 254 7.63 -14.26 -8.73
N ALA A 255 8.07 -13.90 -7.53
CA ALA A 255 9.00 -14.67 -6.72
C ALA A 255 8.34 -15.83 -5.95
N PHE A 256 8.89 -17.02 -6.13
CA PHE A 256 8.56 -18.27 -5.44
C PHE A 256 9.76 -18.78 -4.65
N GLY A 257 9.51 -19.52 -3.57
CA GLY A 257 10.59 -20.10 -2.78
C GLY A 257 10.15 -21.26 -1.91
N VAL A 258 11.13 -21.88 -1.26
CA VAL A 258 10.92 -23.07 -0.41
C VAL A 258 10.69 -22.65 1.04
N PRO A 259 9.66 -23.21 1.72
CA PRO A 259 9.47 -23.01 3.16
C PRO A 259 10.74 -23.36 3.95
N GLY A 260 11.10 -22.50 4.91
CA GLY A 260 12.34 -22.65 5.69
C GLY A 260 13.57 -21.96 5.08
N LEU A 261 13.56 -21.57 3.80
CA LEU A 261 14.60 -20.75 3.16
C LEU A 261 14.23 -19.26 3.01
N GLY A 262 12.96 -18.90 3.25
CA GLY A 262 12.43 -17.55 3.07
C GLY A 262 11.65 -17.04 4.28
N LEU A 263 11.74 -15.73 4.55
CA LEU A 263 10.92 -15.03 5.56
C LEU A 263 9.49 -14.76 5.09
N LYS A 264 9.26 -14.74 3.77
CA LYS A 264 7.93 -14.56 3.17
C LYS A 264 6.97 -15.64 3.66
N ARG A 265 5.80 -15.23 4.17
CA ARG A 265 4.76 -16.17 4.62
C ARG A 265 4.02 -16.78 3.43
N GLY A 266 3.56 -18.02 3.57
CA GLY A 266 2.75 -18.70 2.56
C GLY A 266 3.54 -19.37 1.43
N LEU A 267 4.86 -19.54 1.58
CA LEU A 267 5.70 -20.20 0.57
C LEU A 267 5.23 -21.63 0.23
N ALA A 268 4.60 -22.32 1.18
CA ALA A 268 4.09 -23.68 0.97
C ALA A 268 2.84 -23.74 0.06
N ALA A 269 2.17 -22.61 -0.19
CA ALA A 269 0.96 -22.55 -1.01
C ALA A 269 1.27 -22.65 -2.52
N ASP A 270 2.48 -22.30 -2.92
CA ASP A 270 2.91 -22.23 -4.31
C ASP A 270 3.96 -23.29 -4.65
N LEU A 271 3.72 -24.03 -5.72
CA LEU A 271 4.64 -25.08 -6.19
C LEU A 271 4.90 -24.88 -7.68
N VAL A 272 5.83 -23.98 -8.00
CA VAL A 272 6.23 -23.65 -9.37
C VAL A 272 7.70 -23.99 -9.56
N ILE A 273 8.00 -24.85 -10.53
CA ILE A 273 9.35 -25.33 -10.81
C ILE A 273 9.90 -24.62 -12.05
N ALA A 274 11.01 -23.91 -11.88
CA ALA A 274 11.68 -23.19 -12.95
C ALA A 274 12.97 -23.93 -13.37
N PRO A 275 13.07 -24.46 -14.60
CA PRO A 275 14.25 -25.21 -15.05
C PRO A 275 15.57 -24.43 -14.97
N TYR A 276 15.53 -23.11 -15.20
CA TYR A 276 16.73 -22.27 -15.12
C TYR A 276 17.36 -22.25 -13.71
N ALA A 277 16.54 -22.37 -12.66
CA ALA A 277 17.01 -22.47 -11.28
C ALA A 277 17.80 -23.76 -11.04
N THR A 278 17.34 -24.86 -11.64
CA THR A 278 18.10 -26.12 -11.66
C THR A 278 19.40 -25.97 -12.46
N ALA A 279 19.36 -25.25 -13.60
CA ALA A 279 20.56 -24.99 -14.40
C ALA A 279 21.62 -24.20 -13.60
N MET A 280 21.23 -23.18 -12.82
CA MET A 280 22.17 -22.46 -11.96
C MET A 280 22.81 -23.36 -10.89
N ALA A 281 22.08 -24.36 -10.38
CA ALA A 281 22.60 -25.33 -9.43
C ALA A 281 23.71 -26.24 -9.99
N LEU A 282 23.96 -26.23 -11.32
CA LEU A 282 25.12 -26.89 -11.93
C LEU A 282 26.46 -26.38 -11.35
N MET A 283 26.50 -25.12 -10.92
CA MET A 283 27.69 -24.50 -10.32
C MET A 283 28.02 -25.02 -8.92
N VAL A 284 27.06 -25.71 -8.27
CA VAL A 284 27.18 -26.18 -6.88
C VAL A 284 27.14 -27.71 -6.81
N SER A 285 26.15 -28.32 -7.46
CA SER A 285 25.86 -29.78 -7.43
C SER A 285 25.58 -30.32 -8.83
N PRO A 286 26.59 -30.41 -9.71
CA PRO A 286 26.41 -30.65 -11.15
C PRO A 286 25.70 -31.96 -11.49
N ALA A 287 26.04 -33.05 -10.81
CA ALA A 287 25.46 -34.38 -11.09
C ALA A 287 23.95 -34.42 -10.83
N VAL A 288 23.50 -33.89 -9.69
CA VAL A 288 22.09 -33.91 -9.29
C VAL A 288 21.27 -32.91 -10.10
N ALA A 289 21.82 -31.72 -10.37
CA ALA A 289 21.21 -30.75 -11.26
C ALA A 289 20.99 -31.31 -12.68
N CYS A 290 22.00 -32.02 -13.23
CA CYS A 290 21.89 -32.67 -14.53
C CYS A 290 20.78 -33.74 -14.55
N ALA A 291 20.69 -34.57 -13.51
CA ALA A 291 19.63 -35.58 -13.39
C ALA A 291 18.23 -34.94 -13.33
N ASN A 292 18.07 -33.82 -12.61
CA ASN A 292 16.78 -33.12 -12.52
C ASN A 292 16.39 -32.46 -13.86
N LEU A 293 17.35 -31.88 -14.60
CA LEU A 293 17.11 -31.36 -15.95
C LEU A 293 16.72 -32.47 -16.94
N GLN A 294 17.37 -33.64 -16.85
CA GLN A 294 17.00 -34.82 -17.66
C GLN A 294 15.58 -35.29 -17.33
N ARG A 295 15.18 -35.28 -16.06
CA ARG A 295 13.80 -35.56 -15.64
C ARG A 295 12.81 -34.57 -16.26
N LEU A 296 13.07 -33.26 -16.15
CA LEU A 296 12.23 -32.23 -16.75
C LEU A 296 12.14 -32.38 -18.29
N ALA A 297 13.24 -32.77 -18.95
CA ALA A 297 13.22 -33.04 -20.39
C ALA A 297 12.37 -34.27 -20.74
N ALA A 298 12.48 -35.36 -19.96
CA ALA A 298 11.68 -36.57 -20.13
C ALA A 298 10.17 -36.33 -19.91
N GLU A 299 9.82 -35.34 -19.07
CA GLU A 299 8.45 -34.88 -18.85
C GLU A 299 7.95 -33.88 -19.92
N ASN A 300 8.65 -33.78 -21.07
CA ASN A 300 8.33 -32.88 -22.19
C ASN A 300 8.27 -31.39 -21.82
N ARG A 301 9.12 -30.94 -20.88
CA ARG A 301 9.20 -29.52 -20.45
C ARG A 301 10.18 -28.70 -21.31
N THR A 302 10.41 -29.13 -22.55
CA THR A 302 11.31 -28.50 -23.52
C THR A 302 10.59 -28.16 -24.81
N GLY A 303 11.09 -27.16 -25.53
CA GLY A 303 10.64 -26.80 -26.88
C GLY A 303 11.81 -26.27 -27.72
N ALA A 304 11.51 -25.48 -28.75
CA ALA A 304 12.48 -25.04 -29.76
C ALA A 304 13.73 -24.35 -29.20
N TYR A 305 13.60 -23.59 -28.10
CA TYR A 305 14.70 -22.85 -27.47
C TYR A 305 15.20 -23.50 -26.17
N GLY A 306 15.03 -24.81 -26.01
CA GLY A 306 15.42 -25.54 -24.80
C GLY A 306 14.28 -25.61 -23.78
N PHE A 307 14.60 -25.49 -22.49
CA PHE A 307 13.59 -25.57 -21.43
C PHE A 307 12.62 -24.39 -21.47
N TYR A 308 11.34 -24.69 -21.27
CA TYR A 308 10.31 -23.67 -21.04
C TYR A 308 10.53 -22.97 -19.69
N GLU A 309 9.91 -21.81 -19.54
CA GLU A 309 10.04 -20.92 -18.39
C GLU A 309 9.82 -21.62 -17.04
N ALA A 310 8.70 -22.31 -16.88
CA ALA A 310 8.35 -22.98 -15.64
C ALA A 310 7.29 -24.06 -15.83
N VAL A 311 7.07 -24.84 -14.77
CA VAL A 311 5.99 -25.81 -14.62
C VAL A 311 5.26 -25.52 -13.31
N ASP A 312 3.98 -25.17 -13.41
CA ASP A 312 3.13 -24.89 -12.25
C ASP A 312 2.41 -26.17 -11.81
N TYR A 313 2.60 -26.55 -10.54
CA TYR A 313 1.98 -27.71 -9.88
C TYR A 313 0.99 -27.28 -8.79
N THR A 314 0.65 -26.00 -8.68
CA THR A 314 -0.23 -25.52 -7.60
C THR A 314 -1.69 -25.94 -7.84
N PRO A 315 -2.31 -26.73 -6.91
CA PRO A 315 -3.64 -27.30 -7.12
C PRO A 315 -4.75 -26.28 -7.42
N SER A 316 -4.70 -25.09 -6.80
CA SER A 316 -5.71 -24.04 -7.01
C SER A 316 -5.66 -23.38 -8.39
N ARG A 317 -4.58 -23.57 -9.14
CA ARG A 317 -4.36 -22.99 -10.48
C ARG A 317 -4.43 -24.02 -11.61
N LEU A 318 -4.64 -25.29 -11.29
CA LEU A 318 -4.73 -26.34 -12.27
C LEU A 318 -6.19 -26.55 -12.70
N PRO A 319 -6.46 -26.77 -14.00
CA PRO A 319 -7.74 -27.31 -14.44
C PRO A 319 -8.05 -28.64 -13.73
N PRO A 320 -9.33 -29.02 -13.58
CA PRO A 320 -9.70 -30.36 -13.13
C PRO A 320 -8.98 -31.43 -13.96
N ASP A 321 -8.48 -32.47 -13.31
CA ASP A 321 -7.77 -33.63 -13.89
C ASP A 321 -6.34 -33.40 -14.41
N GLU A 322 -5.80 -32.18 -14.33
CA GLU A 322 -4.40 -31.88 -14.65
C GLU A 322 -3.52 -31.88 -13.39
N SER A 323 -2.37 -32.55 -13.43
CA SER A 323 -1.41 -32.57 -12.31
C SER A 323 -0.35 -31.48 -12.37
N SER A 324 -0.21 -30.82 -13.52
CA SER A 324 0.80 -29.78 -13.77
C SER A 324 0.53 -29.08 -15.10
N ILE A 325 0.94 -27.82 -15.23
CA ILE A 325 0.88 -27.10 -16.51
C ILE A 325 2.21 -26.42 -16.83
N THR A 326 2.63 -26.49 -18.09
CA THR A 326 3.87 -25.87 -18.55
C THR A 326 3.61 -24.45 -19.03
N ILE A 327 4.41 -23.51 -18.51
CA ILE A 327 4.40 -22.11 -18.90
C ILE A 327 5.21 -21.97 -20.18
N ARG A 328 4.52 -21.91 -21.33
CA ARG A 328 5.15 -21.94 -22.65
C ARG A 328 5.68 -20.58 -23.07
N SER A 329 6.66 -20.07 -22.33
CA SER A 329 7.40 -18.85 -22.65
C SER A 329 8.91 -19.10 -22.50
N TYR A 330 9.70 -18.18 -23.06
CA TYR A 330 11.16 -18.17 -22.94
C TYR A 330 11.61 -16.78 -22.50
N MET A 331 12.22 -16.69 -21.33
CA MET A 331 12.82 -15.45 -20.86
C MET A 331 14.30 -15.38 -21.22
N ALA A 332 14.70 -14.33 -21.94
CA ALA A 332 16.08 -14.18 -22.42
C ALA A 332 17.10 -14.22 -21.27
N HIS A 333 16.78 -13.61 -20.12
CA HIS A 333 17.66 -13.61 -18.95
C HIS A 333 17.77 -15.00 -18.29
N HIS A 334 16.68 -15.78 -18.22
CA HIS A 334 16.72 -17.17 -17.73
C HIS A 334 17.57 -18.09 -18.63
N GLN A 335 17.47 -17.91 -19.95
CA GLN A 335 18.33 -18.62 -20.89
C GLN A 335 19.80 -18.20 -20.74
N GLY A 336 20.05 -16.89 -20.61
CA GLY A 336 21.38 -16.35 -20.38
C GLY A 336 22.03 -16.91 -19.11
N MET A 337 21.31 -16.93 -17.99
CA MET A 337 21.80 -17.51 -16.73
C MET A 337 22.07 -19.01 -16.85
N SER A 338 21.21 -19.76 -17.54
CA SER A 338 21.40 -21.20 -17.79
C SER A 338 22.67 -21.47 -18.62
N LEU A 339 22.87 -20.69 -19.69
CA LEU A 339 24.07 -20.79 -20.54
C LEU A 339 25.34 -20.41 -19.77
N LEU A 340 25.30 -19.36 -18.95
CA LEU A 340 26.42 -18.98 -18.10
C LEU A 340 26.76 -20.03 -17.05
N ALA A 341 25.76 -20.68 -16.44
CA ALA A 341 25.99 -21.76 -15.50
C ALA A 341 26.67 -22.97 -16.17
N LEU A 342 26.27 -23.30 -17.40
CA LEU A 342 26.92 -24.33 -18.22
C LEU A 342 28.36 -23.93 -18.59
N ASP A 343 28.58 -22.68 -19.02
CA ASP A 343 29.90 -22.17 -19.37
C ASP A 343 30.85 -22.17 -18.16
N ASN A 344 30.35 -21.78 -16.99
CA ASN A 344 31.07 -21.85 -15.73
C ASN A 344 31.48 -23.28 -15.38
N LEU A 345 30.58 -24.25 -15.53
CA LEU A 345 30.92 -25.65 -15.26
C LEU A 345 31.92 -26.23 -16.29
N LEU A 346 31.74 -25.93 -17.59
CA LEU A 346 32.51 -26.55 -18.68
C LEU A 346 33.87 -25.89 -18.94
N ARG A 347 34.01 -24.60 -18.60
CA ARG A 347 35.20 -23.80 -18.90
C ARG A 347 35.89 -23.22 -17.66
N ASP A 348 35.62 -23.83 -16.51
CA ASP A 348 36.22 -23.49 -15.23
C ASP A 348 35.97 -22.01 -14.87
N TYR A 349 34.71 -21.62 -14.70
CA TYR A 349 34.27 -20.31 -14.21
C TYR A 349 34.92 -19.09 -14.91
N PRO A 350 34.84 -18.97 -16.25
CA PRO A 350 35.52 -17.91 -16.99
C PRO A 350 35.03 -16.51 -16.62
N MET A 351 33.75 -16.34 -16.27
CA MET A 351 33.22 -15.04 -15.87
C MET A 351 33.71 -14.60 -14.49
N GLN A 352 33.84 -15.53 -13.53
CA GLN A 352 34.44 -15.22 -12.23
C GLN A 352 35.92 -14.85 -12.36
N ARG A 353 36.67 -15.53 -13.23
CA ARG A 353 38.07 -15.14 -13.51
C ARG A 353 38.17 -13.75 -14.12
N ARG A 354 37.25 -13.38 -15.03
CA ARG A 354 37.19 -12.01 -15.60
C ARG A 354 36.82 -10.98 -14.54
N PHE A 355 35.84 -11.29 -13.70
CA PHE A 355 35.42 -10.45 -12.58
C PHE A 355 36.60 -10.15 -11.64
N MET A 356 37.38 -11.18 -11.28
CA MET A 356 38.54 -11.04 -10.40
C MET A 356 39.82 -10.55 -11.10
N ALA A 357 39.82 -10.43 -12.42
CA ALA A 357 40.91 -9.78 -13.16
C ALA A 357 40.87 -8.26 -13.03
N CYS A 358 39.71 -7.68 -12.67
CA CYS A 358 39.59 -6.25 -12.37
C CYS A 358 40.26 -5.92 -11.02
N PRO A 359 41.27 -5.03 -10.98
CA PRO A 359 41.97 -4.69 -9.75
C PRO A 359 41.07 -4.14 -8.64
N LEU A 360 40.05 -3.33 -8.98
CA LEU A 360 39.10 -2.75 -8.02
C LEU A 360 38.29 -3.84 -7.32
N LEU A 361 37.74 -4.78 -8.10
CA LEU A 361 36.98 -5.91 -7.57
C LEU A 361 37.89 -6.87 -6.79
N LYS A 362 39.13 -7.08 -7.22
CA LYS A 362 40.09 -7.92 -6.51
C LYS A 362 40.51 -7.32 -5.15
N ALA A 363 40.46 -6.00 -4.99
CA ALA A 363 40.78 -5.37 -3.71
C ALA A 363 39.76 -5.67 -2.60
N ALA A 364 38.51 -5.96 -2.96
CA ALA A 364 37.42 -6.30 -2.02
C ALA A 364 37.29 -7.81 -1.73
N ASP A 365 38.21 -8.64 -2.24
CA ASP A 365 38.13 -10.11 -2.22
C ASP A 365 37.92 -10.73 -0.82
N LEU A 366 38.47 -10.08 0.22
CA LEU A 366 38.35 -10.54 1.60
C LEU A 366 36.91 -10.56 2.13
N LEU A 367 36.00 -9.75 1.56
CA LEU A 367 34.59 -9.74 1.97
C LEU A 367 33.88 -11.07 1.68
N LEU A 368 34.38 -11.84 0.70
CA LEU A 368 33.82 -13.13 0.30
C LEU A 368 34.34 -14.30 1.14
N GLN A 369 35.26 -14.04 2.07
CA GLN A 369 35.96 -15.07 2.86
C GLN A 369 35.49 -15.11 4.33
N GLU A 370 34.20 -14.82 4.56
CA GLU A 370 33.57 -14.87 5.88
C GLU A 370 33.50 -16.32 6.40
N ARG A 371 34.02 -16.56 7.61
CA ARG A 371 34.03 -17.89 8.24
C ARG A 371 32.64 -18.30 8.70
N VAL A 372 32.37 -19.61 8.68
CA VAL A 372 31.16 -20.19 9.27
C VAL A 372 31.17 -20.00 10.79
N PRO A 373 30.14 -19.37 11.40
CA PRO A 373 30.06 -19.18 12.84
C PRO A 373 30.00 -20.52 13.60
N THR A 374 30.73 -20.62 14.71
CA THR A 374 30.82 -21.85 15.55
C THR A 374 29.73 -21.91 16.64
N ALA A 375 28.96 -20.84 16.83
CA ALA A 375 27.88 -20.79 17.80
C ALA A 375 26.62 -21.46 17.23
N ALA A 376 25.96 -22.30 18.04
CA ALA A 376 24.76 -23.03 17.65
C ALA A 376 23.69 -22.07 17.09
N ALA A 377 23.28 -22.31 15.84
CA ALA A 377 22.15 -21.63 15.21
C ALA A 377 20.88 -21.97 16.00
N SER A 378 20.53 -21.11 16.96
CA SER A 378 19.34 -21.30 17.80
C SER A 378 18.47 -20.05 17.76
N VAL A 379 17.76 -19.81 16.65
CA VAL A 379 16.49 -19.09 16.66
C VAL A 379 15.67 -19.59 15.45
N PHE A 380 14.35 -19.80 15.65
CA PHE A 380 13.30 -20.04 14.63
C PHE A 380 12.94 -21.47 14.21
N THR A 381 13.46 -22.54 14.83
CA THR A 381 12.99 -23.90 14.48
C THR A 381 11.53 -24.15 14.93
N GLU A 382 11.10 -23.59 16.06
CA GLU A 382 9.77 -23.88 16.63
C GLU A 382 8.60 -23.15 15.95
N ASP A 383 8.84 -22.01 15.28
CA ASP A 383 7.79 -21.26 14.57
C ASP A 383 7.57 -21.77 13.12
N LEU A 384 8.56 -22.44 12.52
CA LEU A 384 8.47 -22.99 11.15
C LEU A 384 7.87 -24.41 11.13
N GLU A 385 8.08 -25.23 12.16
CA GLU A 385 7.50 -26.58 12.22
C GLU A 385 5.98 -26.61 12.47
N LEU A 386 5.42 -25.55 13.06
CA LEU A 386 3.98 -25.46 13.35
C LEU A 386 3.09 -25.27 12.10
N GLU A 387 3.67 -24.98 10.92
CA GLU A 387 2.89 -24.78 9.69
C GLU A 387 2.49 -26.09 8.98
N ASN A 388 3.09 -27.24 9.34
CA ASN A 388 2.72 -28.53 8.74
C ASN A 388 1.34 -29.05 9.15
N SER A 389 0.64 -28.41 10.10
CA SER A 389 -0.63 -28.90 10.66
C SER A 389 -1.83 -27.92 10.56
N ARG A 390 -1.77 -26.89 9.72
CA ARG A 390 -2.95 -26.03 9.46
C ARG A 390 -3.12 -25.70 7.99
N THR A 391 -3.64 -26.67 7.23
CA THR A 391 -4.36 -26.39 5.97
C THR A 391 -5.68 -25.69 6.27
N LEU A 392 -5.62 -24.40 6.60
CA LEU A 392 -6.78 -23.53 6.58
C LEU A 392 -6.33 -22.09 6.24
N PHE A 393 -7.06 -21.53 5.27
CA PHE A 393 -7.17 -20.13 4.87
C PHE A 393 -6.39 -19.66 3.64
N GLY A 394 -7.18 -19.15 2.69
CA GLY A 394 -6.79 -18.68 1.38
C GLY A 394 -5.98 -17.39 1.40
N GLU A 395 -5.28 -17.23 0.29
CA GLU A 395 -4.50 -16.07 -0.10
C GLU A 395 -5.38 -14.80 -0.05
N GLY A 396 -4.91 -13.78 0.67
CA GLY A 396 -5.39 -12.41 0.53
C GLY A 396 -4.25 -11.52 0.09
N GLU A 397 -4.11 -11.28 -1.22
CA GLU A 397 -3.50 -10.04 -1.73
C GLU A 397 -4.16 -8.84 -1.00
N SER A 398 -3.42 -7.76 -0.73
CA SER A 398 -4.05 -6.58 -0.11
C SER A 398 -5.06 -5.99 -1.09
N VAL A 399 -6.35 -6.20 -0.81
CA VAL A 399 -7.43 -5.67 -1.64
C VAL A 399 -7.60 -4.20 -1.30
N MET A 400 -7.03 -3.33 -2.13
CA MET A 400 -7.18 -1.88 -2.00
C MET A 400 -8.54 -1.42 -2.55
N ARG A 401 -9.28 -0.59 -1.81
CA ARG A 401 -10.47 0.11 -2.36
C ARG A 401 -10.04 1.48 -2.86
N VAL A 402 -10.15 1.72 -4.15
CA VAL A 402 -9.80 3.00 -4.79
C VAL A 402 -11.06 3.70 -5.28
N PHE A 403 -11.21 4.98 -4.93
CA PHE A 403 -12.34 5.83 -5.33
C PHE A 403 -11.84 7.11 -5.97
N THR A 404 -12.36 7.44 -7.14
CA THR A 404 -12.02 8.67 -7.87
C THR A 404 -13.08 9.76 -7.74
N ASN A 405 -14.29 9.41 -7.33
CA ASN A 405 -15.36 10.36 -7.04
C ASN A 405 -15.42 10.64 -5.52
N PRO A 406 -15.15 11.88 -5.06
CA PRO A 406 -15.23 12.22 -3.64
C PRO A 406 -16.66 12.27 -3.09
N THR A 407 -17.67 12.47 -3.95
CA THR A 407 -19.08 12.64 -3.54
C THR A 407 -19.98 11.56 -4.16
N PRO A 408 -19.79 10.28 -3.81
CA PRO A 408 -20.73 9.24 -4.20
C PRO A 408 -22.11 9.50 -3.56
N PRO A 409 -23.22 8.98 -4.15
CA PRO A 409 -24.57 9.18 -3.62
C PRO A 409 -24.76 8.74 -2.16
N ALA A 410 -23.98 7.76 -1.70
CA ALA A 410 -23.81 7.40 -0.30
C ALA A 410 -22.31 7.47 0.02
N PRO A 411 -21.87 8.21 1.06
CA PRO A 411 -20.45 8.33 1.42
C PRO A 411 -19.84 6.96 1.66
N GLU A 412 -18.68 6.65 1.07
CA GLU A 412 -17.99 5.39 1.37
C GLU A 412 -17.10 5.59 2.60
N VAL A 413 -17.23 4.72 3.61
CA VAL A 413 -16.54 4.86 4.90
C VAL A 413 -15.37 3.89 5.03
N HIS A 414 -14.44 4.26 5.92
CA HIS A 414 -13.34 3.43 6.34
C HIS A 414 -13.11 3.57 7.86
N LEU A 415 -12.78 2.46 8.51
CA LEU A 415 -12.65 2.36 9.96
C LEU A 415 -11.21 2.02 10.36
N LEU A 416 -10.58 2.91 11.10
CA LEU A 416 -9.23 2.75 11.64
C LEU A 416 -9.29 2.71 13.16
N SER A 417 -8.53 1.80 13.79
CA SER A 417 -8.51 1.69 15.24
C SER A 417 -7.35 0.84 15.74
N ASN A 418 -6.88 1.15 16.95
CA ASN A 418 -5.99 0.34 17.78
C ASN A 418 -6.74 -0.41 18.92
N GLY A 419 -8.07 -0.37 18.93
CA GLY A 419 -8.93 -0.95 19.97
C GLY A 419 -9.50 0.06 20.97
N SER A 420 -8.80 1.17 21.24
CA SER A 420 -9.24 2.22 22.18
C SER A 420 -9.45 3.57 21.52
N TYR A 421 -8.65 3.93 20.52
CA TYR A 421 -8.85 5.09 19.66
C TYR A 421 -9.46 4.62 18.32
N HIS A 422 -10.46 5.35 17.83
CA HIS A 422 -11.23 4.98 16.66
C HIS A 422 -11.41 6.18 15.74
N VAL A 423 -11.21 5.96 14.45
CA VAL A 423 -11.36 6.98 13.41
C VAL A 423 -12.24 6.42 12.31
N VAL A 424 -13.29 7.16 12.00
CA VAL A 424 -14.09 6.97 10.80
C VAL A 424 -13.70 8.04 9.81
N ILE A 425 -13.44 7.64 8.58
CA ILE A 425 -13.14 8.57 7.49
C ILE A 425 -13.92 8.21 6.23
N THR A 426 -14.40 9.22 5.51
CA THR A 426 -15.13 9.06 4.25
C THR A 426 -14.21 9.26 3.05
N THR A 427 -14.68 8.89 1.86
CA THR A 427 -14.00 9.20 0.59
C THR A 427 -13.84 10.67 0.30
N ALA A 428 -14.54 11.57 0.99
CA ALA A 428 -14.35 13.02 0.84
C ALA A 428 -13.38 13.60 1.87
N GLY A 429 -12.97 12.82 2.88
CA GLY A 429 -12.15 13.26 4.00
C GLY A 429 -12.93 13.80 5.20
N GLY A 430 -14.26 13.66 5.22
CA GLY A 430 -15.09 13.84 6.42
C GLY A 430 -15.00 12.63 7.35
N GLY A 431 -15.67 12.69 8.51
CA GLY A 431 -15.71 11.61 9.49
C GLY A 431 -15.59 12.09 10.93
N TYR A 432 -15.07 11.25 11.82
CA TYR A 432 -14.94 11.56 13.24
C TYR A 432 -13.93 10.70 13.97
N SER A 433 -13.48 11.19 15.14
CA SER A 433 -12.56 10.50 16.03
C SER A 433 -13.22 10.27 17.39
N ARG A 434 -13.00 9.09 17.98
CA ARG A 434 -13.57 8.66 19.25
C ARG A 434 -12.48 7.96 20.08
N TRP A 435 -12.48 8.22 21.38
CA TRP A 435 -11.60 7.54 22.32
C TRP A 435 -12.44 6.83 23.36
N ARG A 436 -12.36 5.49 23.39
CA ARG A 436 -13.28 4.62 24.11
C ARG A 436 -14.71 5.01 23.75
N ASP A 437 -15.60 5.28 24.71
CA ASP A 437 -16.97 5.72 24.48
C ASP A 437 -17.16 7.24 24.32
N LEU A 438 -16.08 8.02 24.32
CA LEU A 438 -16.13 9.49 24.27
C LEU A 438 -15.83 10.01 22.86
N ALA A 439 -16.67 10.92 22.36
CA ALA A 439 -16.39 11.66 21.13
C ALA A 439 -15.20 12.60 21.35
N VAL A 440 -14.17 12.48 20.52
CA VAL A 440 -13.02 13.41 20.50
C VAL A 440 -13.39 14.61 19.63
N THR A 441 -13.89 14.33 18.42
CA THR A 441 -14.38 15.34 17.49
C THR A 441 -15.90 15.26 17.31
N ARG A 442 -16.54 16.40 17.05
CA ARG A 442 -17.99 16.45 16.80
C ARG A 442 -18.38 15.77 15.49
N TRP A 443 -19.47 15.02 15.52
CA TRP A 443 -20.07 14.43 14.33
C TRP A 443 -21.56 14.19 14.53
N ARG A 444 -22.31 14.28 13.43
CA ARG A 444 -23.73 13.97 13.36
C ARG A 444 -24.01 13.29 12.04
N GLU A 445 -24.88 12.28 12.08
CA GLU A 445 -25.38 11.64 10.87
C GLU A 445 -26.12 12.66 10.00
N ASP A 446 -25.64 12.85 8.78
CA ASP A 446 -26.32 13.60 7.73
C ASP A 446 -25.99 12.94 6.38
N THR A 447 -26.96 12.26 5.78
CA THR A 447 -26.76 11.57 4.50
C THR A 447 -26.67 12.53 3.31
N THR A 448 -27.00 13.80 3.51
CA THR A 448 -26.95 14.84 2.48
C THR A 448 -25.65 15.64 2.51
N ARG A 449 -24.89 15.58 3.61
CA ARG A 449 -23.70 16.39 3.85
C ARG A 449 -22.63 15.62 4.61
N ASP A 450 -21.38 15.76 4.17
CA ASP A 450 -20.22 15.17 4.83
C ASP A 450 -19.30 16.24 5.43
N CYS A 451 -19.88 17.20 6.16
CA CYS A 451 -19.18 18.42 6.59
C CYS A 451 -18.57 18.33 8.01
N TRP A 452 -18.49 17.15 8.60
CA TRP A 452 -17.91 16.93 9.93
C TRP A 452 -16.57 16.20 9.82
N GLY A 453 -15.62 16.53 10.69
CA GLY A 453 -14.34 15.82 10.76
C GLY A 453 -13.16 16.71 11.13
N THR A 454 -11.97 16.12 11.03
CA THR A 454 -10.69 16.83 11.17
C THR A 454 -10.19 17.21 9.79
N PHE A 455 -10.15 18.50 9.54
CA PHE A 455 -9.84 19.08 8.25
C PHE A 455 -8.48 19.75 8.23
N VAL A 456 -7.87 19.79 7.05
CA VAL A 456 -6.64 20.54 6.81
C VAL A 456 -6.80 21.36 5.54
N TYR A 457 -6.71 22.68 5.71
CA TYR A 457 -6.74 23.66 4.64
C TYR A 457 -5.31 23.96 4.20
N LEU A 458 -5.15 24.14 2.89
CA LEU A 458 -3.93 24.60 2.24
C LEU A 458 -4.25 25.93 1.57
N ARG A 459 -3.45 26.96 1.83
CA ARG A 459 -3.57 28.27 1.18
C ARG A 459 -2.23 28.68 0.59
N ASP A 460 -2.25 29.06 -0.66
CA ASP A 460 -1.11 29.72 -1.29
C ASP A 460 -1.13 31.19 -0.89
N VAL A 461 -0.11 31.59 -0.11
CA VAL A 461 -0.02 32.95 0.46
C VAL A 461 0.14 34.00 -0.63
N THR A 462 0.75 33.65 -1.77
CA THR A 462 1.03 34.59 -2.85
C THR A 462 -0.20 34.88 -3.68
N THR A 463 -1.01 33.86 -3.97
CA THR A 463 -2.22 34.00 -4.80
C THR A 463 -3.49 34.24 -3.99
N GLY A 464 -3.49 33.89 -2.70
CA GLY A 464 -4.68 33.86 -1.85
C GLY A 464 -5.61 32.68 -2.13
N ASP A 465 -5.26 31.80 -3.07
CA ASP A 465 -6.05 30.62 -3.40
C ASP A 465 -5.93 29.57 -2.28
N PHE A 466 -7.04 28.92 -1.91
CA PHE A 466 -7.05 27.89 -0.87
C PHE A 466 -7.92 26.69 -1.23
N TRP A 467 -7.56 25.52 -0.73
CA TRP A 467 -8.26 24.25 -0.90
C TRP A 467 -7.99 23.37 0.34
N SER A 468 -8.40 22.11 0.31
CA SER A 468 -8.20 21.16 1.42
C SER A 468 -7.36 19.96 1.02
N CYS A 469 -6.72 19.29 1.99
CA CYS A 469 -5.92 18.07 1.77
C CYS A 469 -6.74 16.86 1.27
N ALA A 470 -8.06 16.90 1.43
CA ALA A 470 -9.04 16.05 0.77
C ALA A 470 -10.13 16.92 0.12
N HIS A 471 -11.29 16.37 -0.24
CA HIS A 471 -12.36 17.14 -0.87
C HIS A 471 -13.11 18.03 0.13
N GLN A 472 -13.41 17.51 1.32
CA GLN A 472 -13.93 18.28 2.44
C GLN A 472 -12.80 19.06 3.12
N PRO A 473 -13.09 20.24 3.68
CA PRO A 473 -14.41 20.88 3.76
C PRO A 473 -14.66 21.89 2.64
N THR A 474 -13.66 22.18 1.81
CA THR A 474 -13.72 23.27 0.81
C THR A 474 -14.61 22.96 -0.40
N LEU A 475 -14.90 21.68 -0.65
CA LEU A 475 -15.68 21.20 -1.79
C LEU A 475 -15.09 21.60 -3.15
N ARG A 476 -13.81 21.99 -3.17
CA ARG A 476 -13.14 22.38 -4.41
C ARG A 476 -12.75 21.15 -5.21
N ALA A 477 -13.03 21.20 -6.50
CA ALA A 477 -12.58 20.18 -7.43
C ALA A 477 -11.07 20.33 -7.66
N THR A 478 -10.32 19.25 -7.46
CA THR A 478 -8.90 19.15 -7.75
C THR A 478 -8.66 18.11 -8.84
N LYS A 479 -7.46 18.11 -9.42
CA LYS A 479 -7.10 17.14 -10.47
C LYS A 479 -6.61 15.84 -9.84
N ASP A 480 -6.84 14.73 -10.53
CA ASP A 480 -6.34 13.41 -10.15
C ASP A 480 -6.68 13.03 -8.70
N TYR A 481 -7.92 13.32 -8.27
CA TYR A 481 -8.39 12.99 -6.94
C TYR A 481 -8.57 11.47 -6.80
N GLU A 482 -7.89 10.87 -5.83
CA GLU A 482 -8.04 9.47 -5.47
C GLU A 482 -8.12 9.32 -3.94
N ALA A 483 -9.09 8.55 -3.46
CA ALA A 483 -9.16 8.06 -2.09
C ALA A 483 -8.90 6.55 -2.08
N ILE A 484 -7.89 6.10 -1.34
CA ILE A 484 -7.44 4.71 -1.31
C ILE A 484 -7.55 4.19 0.12
N PHE A 485 -8.31 3.11 0.34
CA PHE A 485 -8.50 2.51 1.66
C PHE A 485 -7.89 1.12 1.74
N THR A 486 -7.04 0.93 2.74
CA THR A 486 -6.39 -0.33 3.13
C THR A 486 -6.63 -0.57 4.62
N GLN A 487 -6.47 -1.79 5.15
CA GLN A 487 -6.77 -2.02 6.58
C GLN A 487 -5.98 -1.14 7.56
N ALA A 488 -4.78 -0.71 7.15
CA ALA A 488 -3.86 0.02 8.01
C ALA A 488 -4.01 1.54 7.90
N ARG A 489 -4.50 2.04 6.75
CA ARG A 489 -4.53 3.48 6.46
C ARG A 489 -5.51 3.86 5.36
N ALA A 490 -5.93 5.12 5.42
CA ALA A 490 -6.60 5.83 4.33
C ALA A 490 -5.61 6.80 3.65
N GLU A 491 -5.62 6.86 2.32
CA GLU A 491 -4.80 7.76 1.53
C GLU A 491 -5.67 8.67 0.65
N PHE A 492 -5.27 9.92 0.50
CA PHE A 492 -5.84 10.88 -0.44
C PHE A 492 -4.75 11.45 -1.32
N ARG A 493 -4.90 11.35 -2.64
CA ARG A 493 -4.00 11.92 -3.64
C ARG A 493 -4.74 12.94 -4.47
N GLN A 494 -4.11 14.07 -4.74
CA GLN A 494 -4.67 15.11 -5.60
C GLN A 494 -3.58 16.07 -6.06
N ARG A 495 -3.89 16.81 -7.14
CA ARG A 495 -3.05 17.86 -7.68
C ARG A 495 -3.83 19.16 -7.83
N HIS A 496 -3.22 20.26 -7.36
CA HIS A 496 -3.81 21.59 -7.48
C HIS A 496 -2.74 22.66 -7.65
N ALA A 497 -2.95 23.61 -8.57
CA ALA A 497 -2.06 24.75 -8.81
C ALA A 497 -0.55 24.40 -8.94
N GLY A 498 -0.21 23.26 -9.55
CA GLY A 498 1.18 22.80 -9.71
C GLY A 498 1.80 22.14 -8.47
N LEU A 499 1.00 21.93 -7.42
CA LEU A 499 1.36 21.16 -6.24
C LEU A 499 0.71 19.77 -6.32
N GLU A 500 1.44 18.78 -5.84
CA GLU A 500 0.90 17.46 -5.56
C GLU A 500 0.79 17.28 -4.05
N ILE A 501 -0.36 16.79 -3.62
CA ILE A 501 -0.69 16.61 -2.21
C ILE A 501 -1.05 15.14 -2.01
N HIS A 502 -0.32 14.49 -1.11
CA HIS A 502 -0.59 13.12 -0.67
C HIS A 502 -0.80 13.11 0.84
N THR A 503 -1.99 12.71 1.28
CA THR A 503 -2.35 12.64 2.70
C THR A 503 -2.61 11.20 3.11
N GLU A 504 -1.87 10.71 4.09
CA GLU A 504 -2.04 9.37 4.68
C GLU A 504 -2.55 9.49 6.11
N ILE A 505 -3.52 8.66 6.48
CA ILE A 505 -4.16 8.70 7.79
C ILE A 505 -4.16 7.31 8.41
N SER A 506 -3.65 7.20 9.64
CA SER A 506 -3.60 5.96 10.41
C SER A 506 -3.78 6.22 11.92
N VAL A 507 -4.03 5.16 12.67
CA VAL A 507 -4.12 5.17 14.14
C VAL A 507 -2.94 4.37 14.68
N SER A 508 -2.21 4.94 15.63
CA SER A 508 -1.05 4.27 16.22
C SER A 508 -1.47 3.02 17.00
N PRO A 509 -0.87 1.84 16.74
CA PRO A 509 -1.13 0.65 17.55
C PRO A 509 -0.60 0.74 18.98
N GLU A 510 0.38 1.63 19.23
CA GLU A 510 1.05 1.73 20.54
C GLU A 510 0.44 2.81 21.44
N ASP A 511 -0.16 3.86 20.86
CA ASP A 511 -0.70 5.00 21.60
C ASP A 511 -2.07 5.42 21.07
N ASP A 512 -2.89 6.05 21.91
CA ASP A 512 -4.23 6.55 21.57
C ASP A 512 -4.19 7.87 20.78
N VAL A 513 -3.58 7.81 19.60
CA VAL A 513 -3.40 8.93 18.68
C VAL A 513 -3.73 8.55 17.23
N GLU A 514 -4.36 9.49 16.52
CA GLU A 514 -4.43 9.48 15.06
C GLU A 514 -3.34 10.38 14.44
N LEU A 515 -2.85 9.95 13.29
CA LEU A 515 -1.78 10.61 12.55
C LEU A 515 -2.28 10.93 11.15
N ARG A 516 -2.03 12.15 10.68
CA ARG A 516 -2.25 12.56 9.30
C ARG A 516 -0.93 13.07 8.73
N ARG A 517 -0.30 12.27 7.87
CA ARG A 517 0.95 12.62 7.19
C ARG A 517 0.61 13.24 5.84
N ILE A 518 1.01 14.49 5.67
CA ILE A 518 0.69 15.32 4.51
C ILE A 518 2.01 15.62 3.80
N THR A 519 2.18 15.01 2.64
CA THR A 519 3.32 15.22 1.75
C THR A 519 2.90 16.23 0.70
N ILE A 520 3.63 17.35 0.61
CA ILE A 520 3.39 18.40 -0.38
C ILE A 520 4.62 18.51 -1.27
N THR A 521 4.44 18.26 -2.56
CA THR A 521 5.50 18.33 -3.58
C THR A 521 5.24 19.50 -4.52
N ASN A 522 6.17 20.45 -4.58
CA ASN A 522 6.09 21.58 -5.49
C ASN A 522 6.59 21.20 -6.89
N ARG A 523 5.69 20.84 -7.81
CA ARG A 523 6.06 20.49 -9.20
C ARG A 523 6.27 21.71 -10.11
N SER A 524 6.27 22.92 -9.57
CA SER A 524 6.49 24.15 -10.34
C SER A 524 7.95 24.62 -10.26
N HIS A 525 8.33 25.54 -11.15
CA HIS A 525 9.69 26.13 -11.19
C HIS A 525 9.85 27.34 -10.28
N VAL A 526 8.84 27.71 -9.50
CA VAL A 526 8.85 28.88 -8.61
C VAL A 526 8.74 28.42 -7.16
N VAL A 527 9.33 29.21 -6.26
CA VAL A 527 9.16 29.00 -4.82
C VAL A 527 7.70 29.26 -4.45
N ARG A 528 7.14 28.41 -3.59
CA ARG A 528 5.74 28.50 -3.12
C ARG A 528 5.70 28.62 -1.61
N LEU A 529 4.90 29.54 -1.12
CA LEU A 529 4.62 29.73 0.31
C LEU A 529 3.23 29.17 0.59
N ILE A 530 3.19 28.02 1.26
CA ILE A 530 1.94 27.30 1.54
C ILE A 530 1.65 27.33 3.03
N GLU A 531 0.52 27.92 3.38
CA GLU A 531 -0.02 27.91 4.72
C GLU A 531 -0.89 26.67 4.91
N LEU A 532 -0.59 25.90 5.94
CA LEU A 532 -1.35 24.74 6.37
C LEU A 532 -2.11 25.11 7.64
N THR A 533 -3.44 24.97 7.63
CA THR A 533 -4.29 25.26 8.79
C THR A 533 -5.17 24.06 9.10
N SER A 534 -5.03 23.47 10.29
CA SER A 534 -5.90 22.38 10.75
C SER A 534 -7.21 22.91 11.34
N TYR A 535 -8.22 22.05 11.43
CA TYR A 535 -9.48 22.36 12.07
C TYR A 535 -10.16 21.10 12.59
N ALA A 536 -10.56 21.08 13.86
CA ALA A 536 -11.49 20.08 14.41
C ALA A 536 -12.35 20.69 15.52
N GLU A 537 -13.64 20.31 15.59
CA GLU A 537 -14.55 20.70 16.66
C GLU A 537 -14.43 19.73 17.85
N VAL A 538 -14.09 20.24 19.05
CA VAL A 538 -13.75 19.41 20.22
C VAL A 538 -14.99 19.11 21.08
N VAL A 539 -15.12 17.86 21.55
CA VAL A 539 -16.25 17.43 22.38
C VAL A 539 -15.80 16.89 23.76
N LEU A 540 -15.03 15.80 23.77
CA LEU A 540 -14.57 15.07 24.97
C LEU A 540 -15.69 14.56 25.90
N ALA A 541 -16.85 14.23 25.34
CA ALA A 541 -18.03 13.75 26.06
C ALA A 541 -18.72 12.62 25.28
N LYS A 542 -19.69 11.95 25.89
CA LYS A 542 -20.52 10.97 25.17
C LYS A 542 -21.28 11.65 24.02
N PRO A 543 -21.37 11.02 22.82
CA PRO A 543 -22.05 11.59 21.66
C PRO A 543 -23.47 12.09 21.95
N ASP A 544 -24.28 11.30 22.66
CA ASP A 544 -25.68 11.65 22.95
C ASP A 544 -25.80 12.90 23.83
N ALA A 545 -24.84 13.09 24.74
CA ALA A 545 -24.80 14.26 25.62
C ALA A 545 -24.44 15.54 24.84
N ASP A 546 -23.54 15.45 23.85
CA ASP A 546 -23.25 16.56 22.94
C ASP A 546 -24.41 16.86 21.98
N ALA A 547 -25.06 15.82 21.47
CA ALA A 547 -26.21 15.96 20.57
C ALA A 547 -27.41 16.65 21.23
N ALA A 548 -27.71 16.30 22.49
CA ALA A 548 -28.84 16.86 23.23
C ALA A 548 -28.66 18.36 23.57
N HIS A 549 -27.48 18.75 24.05
CA HIS A 549 -27.22 20.12 24.53
C HIS A 549 -25.81 20.63 24.16
N PRO A 550 -25.52 20.86 22.86
CA PRO A 550 -24.17 21.20 22.40
C PRO A 550 -23.66 22.51 22.98
N ALA A 551 -24.48 23.57 22.95
CA ALA A 551 -24.11 24.89 23.46
C ALA A 551 -23.76 24.85 24.97
N PHE A 552 -24.47 24.04 25.75
CA PHE A 552 -24.17 23.85 27.17
C PHE A 552 -22.93 22.98 27.37
N SER A 553 -22.77 21.90 26.58
CA SER A 553 -21.60 21.01 26.65
C SER A 553 -20.29 21.74 26.37
N ASN A 554 -20.30 22.66 25.40
CA ASN A 554 -19.14 23.47 25.00
C ASN A 554 -18.59 24.32 26.15
N LEU A 555 -19.45 24.85 27.04
CA LEU A 555 -19.03 25.70 28.15
C LEU A 555 -18.06 25.00 29.12
N PHE A 556 -18.01 23.67 29.11
CA PHE A 556 -17.13 22.90 30.00
C PHE A 556 -15.74 22.67 29.41
N VAL A 557 -15.52 22.90 28.12
CA VAL A 557 -14.21 22.69 27.49
C VAL A 557 -13.27 23.85 27.81
N GLN A 558 -12.04 23.52 28.17
CA GLN A 558 -10.94 24.46 28.37
C GLN A 558 -9.79 24.08 27.46
N THR A 559 -9.14 25.11 26.91
CA THR A 559 -7.98 24.96 26.03
C THR A 559 -6.74 25.54 26.67
N GLU A 560 -5.59 24.96 26.36
CA GLU A 560 -4.26 25.38 26.82
C GLU A 560 -3.29 25.23 25.64
N PHE A 561 -2.32 26.13 25.52
CA PHE A 561 -1.23 25.99 24.55
C PHE A 561 0.09 25.67 25.28
N ALA A 562 0.68 24.52 24.98
CA ALA A 562 1.93 24.07 25.56
C ALA A 562 3.11 24.55 24.69
N GLN A 563 3.73 25.68 25.07
CA GLN A 563 4.78 26.34 24.29
C GLN A 563 5.95 25.42 23.91
N LYS A 564 6.42 24.59 24.85
CA LYS A 564 7.57 23.69 24.64
C LYS A 564 7.28 22.61 23.59
N SER A 565 6.09 22.02 23.66
CA SER A 565 5.67 20.97 22.74
C SER A 565 5.00 21.51 21.47
N SER A 566 4.76 22.83 21.39
CA SER A 566 4.00 23.47 20.30
C SER A 566 2.65 22.79 20.03
N ALA A 567 1.97 22.38 21.12
CA ALA A 567 0.74 21.60 21.07
C ALA A 567 -0.41 22.35 21.73
N LEU A 568 -1.60 22.25 21.14
CA LEU A 568 -2.86 22.60 21.80
C LEU A 568 -3.33 21.42 22.65
N LEU A 569 -3.66 21.70 23.90
CA LEU A 569 -4.28 20.75 24.81
C LEU A 569 -5.71 21.19 25.09
N CYS A 570 -6.63 20.24 25.20
CA CYS A 570 -8.00 20.53 25.63
C CYS A 570 -8.44 19.55 26.71
N THR A 571 -9.18 20.03 27.70
CA THR A 571 -9.83 19.17 28.70
C THR A 571 -11.21 19.71 29.03
N ARG A 572 -11.98 18.96 29.83
CA ARG A 572 -13.24 19.44 30.36
C ARG A 572 -13.07 19.83 31.82
N ARG A 573 -13.85 20.80 32.29
CA ARG A 573 -13.99 21.10 33.71
C ARG A 573 -14.78 19.97 34.38
N ALA A 574 -14.14 19.32 35.34
CA ALA A 574 -14.79 18.30 36.17
C ALA A 574 -16.04 18.89 36.86
N ARG A 575 -17.14 18.14 36.85
CA ARG A 575 -18.42 18.51 37.48
C ARG A 575 -18.51 18.00 38.92
N SER A 576 -17.67 17.04 39.31
CA SER A 576 -17.51 16.52 40.66
C SER A 576 -16.04 16.26 40.98
N GLN A 577 -15.70 16.04 42.26
CA GLN A 577 -14.33 15.72 42.67
C GLN A 577 -13.83 14.36 42.15
N ASP A 578 -14.76 13.43 41.85
CA ASP A 578 -14.43 12.09 41.37
C ASP A 578 -14.31 12.01 39.85
N GLU A 579 -14.83 13.01 39.12
CA GLU A 579 -14.74 13.04 37.66
C GLU A 579 -13.32 13.39 37.21
N LYS A 580 -12.70 12.48 36.45
CA LYS A 580 -11.39 12.69 35.82
C LYS A 580 -11.58 12.87 34.31
N PRO A 581 -11.73 14.11 33.84
CA PRO A 581 -11.94 14.38 32.42
C PRO A 581 -10.67 14.09 31.62
N PRO A 582 -10.78 13.53 30.41
CA PRO A 582 -9.64 13.26 29.57
C PRO A 582 -9.00 14.54 29.03
N TRP A 583 -7.81 14.36 28.47
CA TRP A 583 -7.02 15.40 27.83
C TRP A 583 -6.84 15.07 26.35
N LEU A 584 -7.23 16.00 25.49
CA LEU A 584 -6.93 15.99 24.06
C LEU A 584 -5.58 16.66 23.84
N LEU A 585 -4.79 16.13 22.91
CA LEU A 585 -3.62 16.81 22.37
C LEU A 585 -3.74 16.99 20.85
N HIS A 586 -3.29 18.13 20.35
CA HIS A 586 -3.22 18.44 18.93
C HIS A 586 -1.91 19.16 18.61
N LEU A 587 -1.12 18.63 17.67
CA LEU A 587 0.16 19.23 17.29
C LEU A 587 0.45 19.06 15.79
N ILE A 588 1.34 19.92 15.28
CA ILE A 588 1.90 19.85 13.92
C ILE A 588 3.40 19.62 14.04
N GLY A 589 3.86 18.45 13.63
CA GLY A 589 5.28 18.14 13.39
C GLY A 589 5.63 18.35 11.92
N CYS A 590 6.84 18.81 11.63
CA CYS A 590 7.31 19.00 10.25
C CYS A 590 8.70 18.38 10.05
N GLN A 591 8.95 17.84 8.85
CA GLN A 591 10.24 17.28 8.43
C GLN A 591 10.67 17.89 7.08
N GLY A 592 11.82 18.59 7.09
CA GLY A 592 12.44 19.21 5.89
C GLY A 592 11.81 20.53 5.42
N GLY A 593 12.62 21.58 5.27
CA GLY A 593 12.20 22.90 4.80
C GLY A 593 12.24 24.00 5.88
N GLU A 594 12.02 25.25 5.46
CA GLU A 594 11.89 26.40 6.37
C GLU A 594 10.43 26.62 6.76
N TYR A 595 10.19 26.86 8.05
CA TYR A 595 8.83 27.00 8.60
C TYR A 595 8.67 28.22 9.49
N SER A 596 7.49 28.82 9.46
CA SER A 596 7.11 29.89 10.39
C SER A 596 6.87 29.37 11.81
N GLU A 597 6.74 30.31 12.76
CA GLU A 597 6.10 30.03 14.05
C GLU A 597 4.64 29.58 13.85
N ILE A 598 4.14 28.80 14.81
CA ILE A 598 2.77 28.31 14.83
C ILE A 598 1.86 29.40 15.41
N SER A 599 0.73 29.64 14.75
CA SER A 599 -0.39 30.36 15.34
C SER A 599 -1.57 29.42 15.53
N TYR A 600 -2.47 29.74 16.45
CA TYR A 600 -3.56 28.84 16.81
C TYR A 600 -4.88 29.58 17.06
N GLU A 601 -5.98 28.87 16.83
CA GLU A 601 -7.34 29.33 17.10
C GLU A 601 -8.10 28.25 17.86
N THR A 602 -8.82 28.68 18.90
CA THR A 602 -9.62 27.79 19.75
C THR A 602 -11.09 28.14 19.73
N ASP A 603 -11.48 29.28 19.15
CA ASP A 603 -12.87 29.73 19.05
C ASP A 603 -13.40 29.57 17.62
N ARG A 604 -14.41 28.72 17.46
CA ARG A 604 -15.06 28.46 16.17
C ARG A 604 -15.64 29.71 15.53
N SER A 605 -16.17 30.64 16.33
CA SER A 605 -16.78 31.88 15.84
C SER A 605 -15.75 32.80 15.16
N ARG A 606 -14.50 32.79 15.64
CA ARG A 606 -13.38 33.51 15.05
C ARG A 606 -12.86 32.81 13.79
N PHE A 607 -12.74 31.48 13.84
CA PHE A 607 -12.25 30.71 12.71
C PHE A 607 -13.19 30.76 11.51
N VAL A 608 -14.47 30.44 11.73
CA VAL A 608 -15.48 30.38 10.66
C VAL A 608 -15.91 31.80 10.27
N GLY A 609 -16.01 32.70 11.25
CA GLY A 609 -16.56 34.03 11.08
C GLY A 609 -18.09 34.04 11.00
N ARG A 610 -18.68 35.20 11.30
CA ARG A 610 -20.13 35.37 11.22
C ARG A 610 -20.61 35.27 9.77
N GLY A 611 -21.59 34.40 9.51
CA GLY A 611 -22.10 34.13 8.16
C GLY A 611 -21.18 33.27 7.28
N GLY A 612 -20.03 32.85 7.82
CA GLY A 612 -19.10 31.94 7.15
C GLY A 612 -19.51 30.48 7.26
N THR A 613 -18.80 29.62 6.52
CA THR A 613 -18.97 28.16 6.58
C THR A 613 -17.60 27.49 6.57
N LEU A 614 -17.52 26.19 6.88
CA LEU A 614 -16.25 25.45 6.74
C LEU A 614 -15.77 25.36 5.29
N ALA A 615 -16.66 25.50 4.31
CA ALA A 615 -16.25 25.58 2.91
C ALA A 615 -15.56 26.90 2.56
N ASN A 616 -15.88 27.98 3.28
CA ASN A 616 -15.30 29.30 3.09
C ASN A 616 -15.19 30.05 4.44
N PRO A 617 -14.24 29.66 5.31
CA PRO A 617 -14.11 30.24 6.65
C PRO A 617 -13.36 31.57 6.62
N ALA A 618 -13.68 32.49 7.53
CA ALA A 618 -13.01 33.78 7.65
C ALA A 618 -11.48 33.64 7.85
N ALA A 619 -11.04 32.60 8.57
CA ALA A 619 -9.61 32.30 8.77
C ALA A 619 -8.85 32.12 7.45
N MET A 620 -9.47 31.59 6.38
CA MET A 620 -8.79 31.42 5.08
C MET A 620 -8.79 32.70 4.23
N GLN A 621 -9.57 33.72 4.62
CA GLN A 621 -9.64 34.99 3.90
C GLN A 621 -8.61 35.99 4.45
N ASP A 622 -8.45 36.04 5.77
CA ASP A 622 -7.47 36.91 6.44
C ASP A 622 -6.05 36.29 6.39
N PRO A 623 -5.04 36.95 5.81
CA PRO A 623 -3.65 36.47 5.81
C PRO A 623 -2.93 36.66 7.17
N SER A 624 -3.58 37.30 8.15
CA SER A 624 -3.00 37.52 9.48
C SER A 624 -2.83 36.21 10.26
N PRO A 625 -1.91 36.16 11.24
CA PRO A 625 -1.83 35.05 12.18
C PRO A 625 -3.17 34.83 12.90
N LEU A 626 -3.42 33.58 13.31
CA LEU A 626 -4.57 33.28 14.17
C LEU A 626 -4.47 34.00 15.51
N SER A 627 -5.60 34.12 16.22
CA SER A 627 -5.70 35.05 17.37
C SER A 627 -4.88 34.65 18.60
N ASN A 628 -4.33 33.43 18.63
CA ASN A 628 -3.49 32.90 19.70
C ASN A 628 -4.15 32.95 21.10
N THR A 629 -5.48 32.89 21.14
CA THR A 629 -6.23 32.83 22.41
C THR A 629 -6.46 31.39 22.85
N VAL A 630 -6.42 31.15 24.16
CA VAL A 630 -6.76 29.88 24.82
C VAL A 630 -7.59 30.16 26.08
N GLY A 631 -8.11 29.10 26.71
CA GLY A 631 -8.88 29.14 27.94
C GLY A 631 -10.30 28.61 27.76
N SER A 632 -11.25 29.18 28.50
CA SER A 632 -12.66 28.83 28.39
C SER A 632 -13.29 29.56 27.20
N VAL A 633 -13.61 28.83 26.14
CA VAL A 633 -14.21 29.35 24.90
C VAL A 633 -15.66 28.87 24.75
N LEU A 634 -16.51 29.65 24.07
CA LEU A 634 -17.94 29.34 23.93
C LEU A 634 -18.23 28.23 22.90
N ASP A 635 -17.40 28.13 21.86
CA ASP A 635 -17.53 27.14 20.80
C ASP A 635 -16.13 26.58 20.48
N PRO A 636 -15.66 25.56 21.23
CA PRO A 636 -14.28 25.10 21.21
C PRO A 636 -13.91 24.36 19.94
N ILE A 637 -12.79 24.77 19.34
CA ILE A 637 -12.10 24.06 18.27
C ILE A 637 -10.63 23.88 18.63
N VAL A 638 -9.95 23.03 17.87
CA VAL A 638 -8.49 23.05 17.76
C VAL A 638 -8.11 23.38 16.32
N SER A 639 -7.28 24.40 16.17
CA SER A 639 -6.72 24.80 14.88
C SER A 639 -5.30 25.28 15.09
N LEU A 640 -4.39 24.70 14.32
CA LEU A 640 -2.99 25.09 14.25
C LEU A 640 -2.70 25.53 12.83
N ARG A 641 -2.03 26.67 12.69
CA ARG A 641 -1.60 27.25 11.43
C ARG A 641 -0.09 27.35 11.37
N ARG A 642 0.48 26.94 10.25
CA ARG A 642 1.90 27.07 9.97
C ARG A 642 2.16 27.30 8.49
N THR A 643 3.12 28.14 8.17
CA THR A 643 3.54 28.40 6.78
C THR A 643 4.83 27.65 6.48
N VAL A 644 4.87 27.03 5.31
CA VAL A 644 6.03 26.29 4.79
C VAL A 644 6.48 26.92 3.48
N THR A 645 7.78 27.15 3.36
CA THR A 645 8.42 27.57 2.11
C THR A 645 8.88 26.33 1.35
N LEU A 646 8.41 26.18 0.12
CA LEU A 646 8.76 25.08 -0.79
C LEU A 646 9.52 25.62 -1.99
N ALA A 647 10.78 25.25 -2.14
CA ALA A 647 11.55 25.52 -3.35
C ALA A 647 10.96 24.76 -4.56
N ALA A 648 11.42 25.12 -5.76
CA ALA A 648 11.03 24.43 -6.98
C ALA A 648 11.44 22.95 -6.90
N HIS A 649 10.50 22.04 -7.17
CA HIS A 649 10.70 20.58 -7.11
C HIS A 649 11.04 20.01 -5.72
N GLU A 650 10.83 20.79 -4.66
CA GLU A 650 11.01 20.34 -3.28
C GLU A 650 9.75 19.64 -2.75
N THR A 651 9.96 18.66 -1.87
CA THR A 651 8.92 17.96 -1.12
C THR A 651 9.12 18.19 0.38
N THR A 652 8.04 18.53 1.08
CA THR A 652 8.02 18.59 2.55
C THR A 652 7.00 17.58 3.09
N ILE A 653 7.24 17.11 4.32
CA ILE A 653 6.34 16.21 5.03
C ILE A 653 5.89 16.88 6.32
N ILE A 654 4.58 16.94 6.53
CA ILE A 654 3.95 17.52 7.71
C ILE A 654 3.08 16.46 8.37
N CYS A 655 3.29 16.23 9.66
CA CYS A 655 2.54 15.26 10.44
C CYS A 655 1.62 15.98 11.43
N LEU A 656 0.31 15.89 11.20
CA LEU A 656 -0.70 16.32 12.15
C LEU A 656 -1.01 15.17 13.10
N VAL A 657 -0.99 15.44 14.41
CA VAL A 657 -1.34 14.43 15.42
C VAL A 657 -2.52 14.93 16.23
N LEU A 658 -3.50 14.06 16.43
CA LEU A 658 -4.63 14.28 17.32
C LEU A 658 -4.74 13.07 18.24
N GLY A 659 -4.74 13.30 19.55
CA GLY A 659 -4.69 12.22 20.52
C GLY A 659 -5.54 12.48 21.74
N ALA A 660 -5.78 11.44 22.52
CA ALA A 660 -6.46 11.52 23.80
C ALA A 660 -5.68 10.77 24.88
N ALA A 661 -5.70 11.29 26.10
CA ALA A 661 -5.03 10.70 27.25
C ALA A 661 -5.86 10.87 28.53
N GLU A 662 -5.58 10.05 29.54
CA GLU A 662 -6.30 10.06 30.83
C GLU A 662 -5.97 11.29 31.69
N ASN A 663 -4.78 11.88 31.52
CA ASN A 663 -4.30 13.01 32.31
C ASN A 663 -3.37 13.91 31.50
N ARG A 664 -3.11 15.10 32.04
CA ARG A 664 -2.31 16.15 31.38
C ARG A 664 -0.87 15.71 31.14
N GLU A 665 -0.28 15.02 32.10
CA GLU A 665 1.11 14.56 32.05
C GLU A 665 1.33 13.58 30.90
N THR A 666 0.40 12.64 30.72
CA THR A 666 0.43 11.66 29.62
C THR A 666 0.18 12.35 28.28
N ALA A 667 -0.74 13.32 28.21
CA ALA A 667 -0.98 14.11 26.99
C ALA A 667 0.28 14.89 26.55
N LEU A 668 1.01 15.47 27.51
CA LEU A 668 2.28 16.15 27.25
C LEU A 668 3.38 15.19 26.81
N ALA A 669 3.52 14.03 27.47
CA ALA A 669 4.48 13.00 27.07
C ALA A 669 4.22 12.49 25.65
N LEU A 670 2.94 12.29 25.27
CA LEU A 670 2.57 11.95 23.90
C LEU A 670 2.90 13.09 22.93
N ALA A 671 2.62 14.34 23.31
CA ALA A 671 2.96 15.49 22.48
C ALA A 671 4.48 15.55 22.22
N GLU A 672 5.30 15.41 23.26
CA GLU A 672 6.77 15.38 23.16
C GLU A 672 7.28 14.18 22.32
N LYS A 673 6.70 12.99 22.51
CA LYS A 673 7.04 11.79 21.71
C LYS A 673 6.80 12.03 20.22
N TYR A 674 5.62 12.55 19.87
CA TYR A 674 5.20 12.71 18.48
C TYR A 674 5.65 14.03 17.83
N GLN A 675 6.34 14.93 18.54
CA GLN A 675 7.09 16.02 17.91
C GLN A 675 8.16 15.49 16.94
N ASN A 676 8.73 14.32 17.25
CA ASN A 676 9.67 13.65 16.36
C ASN A 676 8.89 12.90 15.27
N CYS A 677 8.98 13.40 14.02
CA CYS A 677 8.29 12.81 12.87
C CYS A 677 8.62 11.32 12.65
N ARG A 678 9.80 10.83 13.08
CA ARG A 678 10.15 9.40 13.01
C ARG A 678 9.22 8.50 13.83
N MET A 679 8.61 9.01 14.89
CA MET A 679 7.61 8.26 15.66
C MET A 679 6.30 8.09 14.88
N ALA A 680 5.95 9.06 14.03
CA ALA A 680 4.82 8.90 13.12
C ALA A 680 5.09 7.81 12.09
N ASP A 681 6.30 7.75 11.51
CA ASP A 681 6.67 6.68 10.56
C ASP A 681 6.54 5.28 11.18
N ARG A 682 7.07 5.10 12.41
CA ARG A 682 6.92 3.84 13.17
C ARG A 682 5.46 3.44 13.33
N ALA A 683 4.58 4.39 13.64
CA ALA A 683 3.17 4.10 13.83
C ALA A 683 2.49 3.63 12.53
N PHE A 684 2.85 4.19 11.37
CA PHE A 684 2.36 3.71 10.07
C PHE A 684 2.84 2.29 9.75
N ASP A 685 4.11 1.97 10.03
CA ASP A 685 4.67 0.63 9.80
C ASP A 685 4.02 -0.43 10.69
N LEU A 686 3.80 -0.11 11.96
CA LEU A 686 3.15 -1.01 12.92
C LEU A 686 1.67 -1.21 12.62
N ALA A 687 0.96 -0.19 12.13
CA ALA A 687 -0.47 -0.27 11.82
C ALA A 687 -0.80 -1.40 10.84
N TRP A 688 0.07 -1.64 9.86
CA TRP A 688 -0.05 -2.76 8.93
C TRP A 688 -0.03 -4.12 9.63
N THR A 689 1.01 -4.34 10.45
CA THR A 689 1.20 -5.59 11.18
C THR A 689 0.05 -5.83 12.18
N HIS A 690 -0.38 -4.78 12.88
CA HIS A 690 -1.49 -4.83 13.81
C HIS A 690 -2.79 -5.28 13.12
N SER A 691 -3.12 -4.69 11.97
CA SER A 691 -4.32 -5.05 11.19
C SER A 691 -4.33 -6.52 10.75
N GLN A 692 -3.18 -7.06 10.32
CA GLN A 692 -3.07 -8.47 9.95
C GLN A 692 -3.28 -9.42 11.15
N VAL A 693 -2.76 -9.06 12.32
CA VAL A 693 -2.99 -9.81 13.56
C VAL A 693 -4.46 -9.76 13.97
N THR A 694 -5.11 -8.60 13.87
CA THR A 694 -6.55 -8.45 14.16
C THR A 694 -7.41 -9.37 13.28
N LEU A 695 -7.15 -9.43 11.97
CA LEU A 695 -7.91 -10.29 11.07
C LEU A 695 -7.71 -11.78 11.38
N ARG A 696 -6.49 -12.18 11.76
CA ARG A 696 -6.20 -13.54 12.22
C ARG A 696 -6.98 -13.91 13.47
N HIS A 697 -7.08 -13.00 14.45
CA HIS A 697 -7.89 -13.23 15.66
C HIS A 697 -9.38 -13.45 15.34
N LEU A 698 -9.90 -12.79 14.30
CA LEU A 698 -11.30 -12.96 13.87
C LEU A 698 -11.55 -14.21 13.01
N ASN A 699 -10.49 -14.93 12.59
CA ASN A 699 -10.56 -15.90 11.50
C ASN A 699 -11.23 -15.30 10.25
N ALA A 700 -10.90 -14.05 9.93
CA ALA A 700 -11.45 -13.32 8.78
C ALA A 700 -10.34 -13.05 7.74
N THR A 701 -10.71 -13.09 6.47
CA THR A 701 -9.82 -12.73 5.35
C THR A 701 -9.83 -11.21 5.10
N GLU A 702 -8.89 -10.72 4.30
CA GLU A 702 -8.92 -9.32 3.83
C GLU A 702 -10.21 -9.01 3.05
N SER A 703 -10.67 -9.94 2.21
CA SER A 703 -11.96 -9.81 1.49
C SER A 703 -13.15 -9.70 2.43
N ASP A 704 -13.17 -10.48 3.53
CA ASP A 704 -14.21 -10.38 4.55
C ASP A 704 -14.18 -9.01 5.23
N ALA A 705 -12.99 -8.50 5.58
CA ALA A 705 -12.84 -7.18 6.18
C ALA A 705 -13.35 -6.04 5.28
N GLN A 706 -13.15 -6.15 3.97
CA GLN A 706 -13.71 -5.21 3.00
C GLN A 706 -15.24 -5.30 2.94
N LEU A 707 -15.80 -6.50 2.97
CA LEU A 707 -17.25 -6.73 3.05
C LEU A 707 -17.85 -6.10 4.31
N TYR A 708 -17.21 -6.32 5.46
CA TYR A 708 -17.65 -5.77 6.75
C TYR A 708 -17.53 -4.24 6.78
N SER A 709 -16.49 -3.68 6.15
CA SER A 709 -16.33 -2.24 6.01
C SER A 709 -17.40 -1.61 5.09
N ARG A 710 -17.85 -2.31 4.04
CA ARG A 710 -18.97 -1.84 3.20
C ARG A 710 -20.30 -1.85 3.96
N LEU A 711 -20.56 -2.86 4.80
CA LEU A 711 -21.75 -2.89 5.67
C LEU A 711 -21.73 -1.75 6.69
N ALA A 712 -20.55 -1.42 7.25
CA ALA A 712 -20.40 -0.31 8.17
C ALA A 712 -20.87 1.04 7.60
N ASN A 713 -20.81 1.20 6.27
CA ASN A 713 -21.35 2.37 5.59
C ASN A 713 -22.82 2.60 5.95
N ALA A 714 -23.67 1.60 5.70
CA ALA A 714 -25.11 1.69 5.94
C ALA A 714 -25.49 1.77 7.44
N LEU A 715 -24.55 1.45 8.33
CA LEU A 715 -24.70 1.58 9.78
C LEU A 715 -24.40 2.99 10.28
N ILE A 716 -23.42 3.68 9.67
CA ILE A 716 -23.02 5.04 10.02
C ILE A 716 -23.87 6.08 9.29
N TYR A 717 -24.13 5.86 7.99
CA TYR A 717 -24.99 6.67 7.15
C TYR A 717 -26.19 5.84 6.71
N ALA A 718 -27.41 6.25 7.05
CA ALA A 718 -28.62 5.54 6.62
C ALA A 718 -28.65 5.36 5.10
N ASP A 719 -28.59 4.11 4.64
CA ASP A 719 -28.80 3.78 3.23
C ASP A 719 -30.23 3.25 3.02
N PRO A 720 -31.13 4.01 2.36
CA PRO A 720 -32.47 3.54 2.06
C PRO A 720 -32.50 2.20 1.32
N ALA A 721 -31.48 1.89 0.49
CA ALA A 721 -31.42 0.64 -0.27
C ALA A 721 -31.16 -0.59 0.61
N ARG A 722 -30.77 -0.41 1.88
CA ARG A 722 -30.51 -1.51 2.84
C ARG A 722 -31.61 -1.69 3.87
N ARG A 723 -32.55 -0.75 3.95
CA ARG A 723 -33.68 -0.82 4.88
C ARG A 723 -34.79 -1.73 4.36
N ALA A 724 -35.76 -1.99 5.22
CA ALA A 724 -36.97 -2.71 4.82
C ALA A 724 -37.73 -1.96 3.71
N SER A 725 -38.47 -2.73 2.90
CA SER A 725 -39.26 -2.19 1.80
C SER A 725 -40.25 -1.10 2.26
N PRO A 726 -40.63 -0.14 1.38
CA PRO A 726 -41.58 0.92 1.74
C PRO A 726 -42.90 0.40 2.33
N GLY A 727 -43.39 -0.75 1.87
CA GLY A 727 -44.59 -1.39 2.41
C GLY A 727 -44.44 -1.83 3.87
N VAL A 728 -43.26 -2.32 4.27
CA VAL A 728 -42.98 -2.67 5.68
C VAL A 728 -42.92 -1.41 6.54
N LEU A 729 -42.22 -0.37 6.06
CA LEU A 729 -42.08 0.90 6.77
C LEU A 729 -43.44 1.59 7.00
N GLN A 730 -44.32 1.58 5.99
CA GLN A 730 -45.67 2.15 6.08
C GLN A 730 -46.61 1.37 7.00
N ASN A 731 -46.36 0.08 7.23
CA ASN A 731 -47.21 -0.77 8.08
C ASN A 731 -46.78 -0.77 9.55
N ASN A 732 -45.61 -0.24 9.89
CA ASN A 732 -45.23 -0.10 11.30
C ASN A 732 -46.19 0.85 12.04
N ARG A 733 -46.67 0.41 13.21
CA ARG A 733 -47.55 1.17 14.12
C ARG A 733 -46.95 1.31 15.52
N ARG A 734 -45.77 0.75 15.78
CA ARG A 734 -45.09 0.73 17.07
C ARG A 734 -43.88 1.67 17.07
N GLY A 735 -43.55 2.20 18.25
CA GLY A 735 -42.35 3.00 18.49
C GLY A 735 -41.20 2.16 19.07
N GLN A 736 -40.06 2.81 19.30
CA GLN A 736 -38.82 2.18 19.82
C GLN A 736 -39.05 1.35 21.10
N SER A 737 -39.93 1.79 22.00
CA SER A 737 -40.22 1.07 23.25
C SER A 737 -40.77 -0.35 23.06
N GLY A 738 -41.32 -0.67 21.88
CA GLY A 738 -41.72 -2.03 21.53
C GLY A 738 -40.56 -3.01 21.35
N LEU A 739 -39.32 -2.54 21.25
CA LEU A 739 -38.12 -3.38 21.16
C LEU A 739 -37.68 -3.91 22.54
N TRP A 740 -38.05 -3.22 23.62
CA TRP A 740 -37.56 -3.52 24.98
C TRP A 740 -38.04 -4.88 25.50
N SER A 741 -39.21 -5.36 25.06
CA SER A 741 -39.69 -6.72 25.37
C SER A 741 -38.77 -7.82 24.85
N TYR A 742 -37.88 -7.48 23.90
CA TYR A 742 -36.87 -8.37 23.33
C TYR A 742 -35.47 -8.10 23.88
N GLY A 743 -35.31 -7.20 24.86
CA GLY A 743 -34.00 -6.82 25.42
C GLY A 743 -33.17 -5.90 24.53
N ILE A 744 -33.75 -5.40 23.43
CA ILE A 744 -33.09 -4.52 22.46
C ILE A 744 -33.46 -3.08 22.81
N SER A 745 -32.48 -2.18 23.01
CA SER A 745 -32.78 -0.79 23.37
C SER A 745 -33.27 0.04 22.18
N GLY A 746 -32.66 -0.20 21.00
CA GLY A 746 -32.89 0.58 19.78
C GLY A 746 -32.03 1.85 19.66
N ASP A 747 -31.09 2.08 20.58
CA ASP A 747 -30.19 3.23 20.54
C ASP A 747 -28.99 2.98 19.60
N ALA A 748 -28.52 1.73 19.54
CA ALA A 748 -27.50 1.30 18.59
C ALA A 748 -28.15 0.94 17.22
N PRO A 749 -27.41 1.10 16.10
CA PRO A 749 -27.89 0.66 14.80
C PRO A 749 -28.14 -0.86 14.80
N ILE A 750 -29.29 -1.28 14.27
CA ILE A 750 -29.69 -2.68 14.22
C ILE A 750 -29.39 -3.28 12.83
N VAL A 751 -28.73 -4.44 12.83
CA VAL A 751 -28.64 -5.36 11.67
C VAL A 751 -29.59 -6.51 11.92
N LEU A 752 -30.54 -6.72 11.01
CA LEU A 752 -31.52 -7.79 11.10
C LEU A 752 -31.24 -8.87 10.05
N LEU A 753 -31.02 -10.10 10.48
CA LEU A 753 -30.95 -11.27 9.60
C LEU A 753 -32.18 -12.15 9.81
N ARG A 754 -32.87 -12.50 8.72
CA ARG A 754 -33.84 -13.60 8.70
C ARG A 754 -33.17 -14.84 8.12
N ILE A 755 -33.22 -15.95 8.84
CA ILE A 755 -32.69 -17.24 8.40
C ILE A 755 -33.73 -18.34 8.57
N ASN A 756 -33.91 -19.18 7.55
CA ASN A 756 -34.83 -20.31 7.52
C ASN A 756 -34.10 -21.63 7.21
N ASP A 757 -33.04 -21.58 6.41
CA ASP A 757 -32.33 -22.77 5.92
C ASP A 757 -30.98 -22.99 6.65
N MET A 758 -30.83 -24.16 7.26
CA MET A 758 -29.59 -24.58 7.92
C MET A 758 -28.40 -24.69 6.96
N ALA A 759 -28.61 -24.98 5.68
CA ALA A 759 -27.54 -25.03 4.68
C ALA A 759 -26.89 -23.65 4.46
N LYS A 760 -27.54 -22.57 4.88
CA LYS A 760 -27.10 -21.18 4.71
C LYS A 760 -26.55 -20.56 5.99
N ILE A 761 -26.21 -21.38 6.99
CA ILE A 761 -25.65 -20.95 8.29
C ILE A 761 -24.38 -20.10 8.14
N GLU A 762 -23.70 -20.19 6.99
CA GLU A 762 -22.53 -19.40 6.64
C GLU A 762 -22.76 -17.88 6.72
N ILE A 763 -23.95 -17.38 6.36
CA ILE A 763 -24.26 -15.94 6.51
C ILE A 763 -24.29 -15.50 7.98
N VAL A 764 -24.74 -16.39 8.88
CA VAL A 764 -24.72 -16.14 10.33
C VAL A 764 -23.28 -16.05 10.81
N ARG A 765 -22.42 -16.98 10.37
CA ARG A 765 -20.98 -16.97 10.71
C ARG A 765 -20.32 -15.66 10.28
N GLN A 766 -20.57 -15.22 9.05
CA GLN A 766 -20.03 -13.95 8.53
C GLN A 766 -20.56 -12.74 9.30
N LEU A 767 -21.84 -12.69 9.68
CA LEU A 767 -22.39 -11.56 10.44
C LEU A 767 -21.89 -11.51 11.88
N ILE A 768 -21.65 -12.66 12.53
CA ILE A 768 -21.01 -12.72 13.85
C ILE A 768 -19.58 -12.17 13.75
N GLN A 769 -18.82 -12.56 12.70
CA GLN A 769 -17.48 -12.01 12.45
C GLN A 769 -17.52 -10.51 12.13
N ALA A 770 -18.50 -10.06 11.35
CA ALA A 770 -18.70 -8.64 11.04
C ALA A 770 -19.01 -7.81 12.29
N HIS A 771 -19.88 -8.33 13.17
CA HIS A 771 -20.21 -7.71 14.45
C HIS A 771 -18.97 -7.57 15.34
N SER A 772 -18.17 -8.64 15.47
CA SER A 772 -16.88 -8.60 16.17
C SER A 772 -15.90 -7.58 15.55
N TYR A 773 -15.84 -7.51 14.22
CA TYR A 773 -15.00 -6.55 13.49
C TYR A 773 -15.41 -5.11 13.76
N TRP A 774 -16.70 -4.77 13.64
CA TRP A 774 -17.23 -3.42 13.94
C TRP A 774 -16.93 -3.02 15.38
N ARG A 775 -17.15 -3.94 16.32
CA ARG A 775 -16.89 -3.68 17.74
C ARG A 775 -15.43 -3.33 18.01
N MET A 776 -14.49 -4.10 17.46
CA MET A 776 -13.06 -3.79 17.59
C MET A 776 -12.67 -2.48 16.91
N LYS A 777 -13.37 -2.11 15.84
CA LYS A 777 -13.24 -0.81 15.17
C LYS A 777 -14.02 0.31 15.85
N GLY A 778 -14.68 0.05 16.98
CA GLY A 778 -15.38 1.03 17.80
C GLY A 778 -16.79 1.40 17.33
N LEU A 779 -17.37 0.60 16.43
CA LEU A 779 -18.74 0.74 15.97
C LEU A 779 -19.63 -0.27 16.73
N THR A 780 -20.46 0.23 17.63
CA THR A 780 -21.44 -0.57 18.38
C THR A 780 -22.67 -0.84 17.50
N VAL A 781 -23.09 -2.10 17.42
CA VAL A 781 -24.19 -2.55 16.57
C VAL A 781 -25.01 -3.58 17.33
N ASP A 782 -26.32 -3.61 17.16
CA ASP A 782 -27.18 -4.70 17.63
C ASP A 782 -27.42 -5.68 16.46
N LEU A 783 -26.95 -6.93 16.58
CA LEU A 783 -27.19 -7.97 15.58
C LEU A 783 -28.39 -8.83 16.01
N VAL A 784 -29.50 -8.71 15.29
CA VAL A 784 -30.74 -9.47 15.55
C VAL A 784 -30.89 -10.59 14.52
N ILE A 785 -30.93 -11.84 14.99
CA ILE A 785 -31.12 -13.02 14.15
C ILE A 785 -32.51 -13.58 14.41
N LEU A 786 -33.38 -13.52 13.40
CA LEU A 786 -34.70 -14.12 13.40
C LEU A 786 -34.64 -15.51 12.76
N ASN A 787 -34.79 -16.54 13.58
CA ASN A 787 -34.92 -17.91 13.12
C ASN A 787 -36.37 -18.19 12.68
N ALA A 788 -36.55 -18.41 11.37
CA ALA A 788 -37.82 -18.67 10.70
C ALA A 788 -38.11 -20.16 10.46
N ASP A 789 -37.23 -21.08 10.91
CA ASP A 789 -37.41 -22.52 10.77
C ASP A 789 -38.69 -22.99 11.47
N ALA A 790 -39.64 -23.49 10.68
CA ALA A 790 -40.95 -23.98 11.13
C ALA A 790 -40.92 -25.45 11.60
N SER A 791 -39.74 -26.10 11.65
CA SER A 791 -39.62 -27.51 11.99
C SER A 791 -39.70 -27.75 13.51
N VAL A 792 -40.89 -28.14 13.98
CA VAL A 792 -41.20 -28.44 15.40
C VAL A 792 -40.34 -29.59 15.98
N TYR A 793 -39.70 -30.40 15.13
CA TYR A 793 -38.99 -31.63 15.53
C TYR A 793 -37.45 -31.57 15.50
N ARG A 794 -36.83 -30.44 15.15
CA ARG A 794 -35.36 -30.28 15.25
C ARG A 794 -35.01 -28.86 15.72
N GLN A 795 -34.70 -28.70 17.00
CA GLN A 795 -34.08 -27.47 17.56
C GLN A 795 -32.67 -27.18 16.98
N SER A 796 -32.22 -27.93 15.98
CA SER A 796 -30.85 -27.99 15.52
C SER A 796 -30.32 -26.67 14.95
N LEU A 797 -31.14 -25.86 14.28
CA LEU A 797 -30.67 -24.59 13.72
C LEU A 797 -30.45 -23.55 14.82
N HIS A 798 -31.38 -23.43 15.75
CA HIS A 798 -31.26 -22.51 16.89
C HIS A 798 -30.08 -22.86 17.79
N ASP A 799 -29.89 -24.16 18.07
CA ASP A 799 -28.77 -24.66 18.89
C ASP A 799 -27.43 -24.44 18.20
N GLN A 800 -27.36 -24.57 16.87
CA GLN A 800 -26.15 -24.26 16.09
C GLN A 800 -25.82 -22.78 16.07
N ILE A 801 -26.79 -21.89 15.86
CA ILE A 801 -26.57 -20.44 15.95
C ILE A 801 -26.04 -20.08 17.34
N THR A 802 -26.67 -20.61 18.38
CA THR A 802 -26.25 -20.41 19.77
C THR A 802 -24.85 -20.98 20.04
N SER A 803 -24.52 -22.15 19.49
CA SER A 803 -23.19 -22.75 19.56
C SER A 803 -22.14 -21.91 18.84
N LEU A 804 -22.44 -21.37 17.66
CA LEU A 804 -21.54 -20.48 16.92
C LEU A 804 -21.21 -19.23 17.74
N ILE A 805 -22.23 -18.61 18.33
CA ILE A 805 -22.05 -17.44 19.22
C ILE A 805 -21.22 -17.81 20.46
N SER A 806 -21.54 -18.94 21.10
CA SER A 806 -20.86 -19.38 22.32
C SER A 806 -19.41 -19.78 22.09
N SER A 807 -19.08 -20.27 20.89
CA SER A 807 -17.71 -20.61 20.47
C SER A 807 -16.88 -19.41 20.03
N GLY A 808 -17.54 -18.28 19.74
CA GLY A 808 -16.90 -17.05 19.28
C GLY A 808 -16.40 -16.17 20.43
N ILE A 809 -15.65 -15.12 20.06
CA ILE A 809 -15.11 -14.11 21.00
C ILE A 809 -16.24 -13.37 21.73
N GLU A 810 -17.45 -13.37 21.16
CA GLU A 810 -18.60 -12.60 21.62
C GLU A 810 -19.63 -13.40 22.42
N ALA A 811 -19.26 -14.56 22.96
CA ALA A 811 -20.16 -15.37 23.81
C ALA A 811 -20.80 -14.57 24.97
N GLN A 812 -20.09 -13.56 25.49
CA GLN A 812 -20.57 -12.68 26.56
C GLN A 812 -21.54 -11.58 26.10
N MET A 813 -21.70 -11.39 24.79
CA MET A 813 -22.55 -10.34 24.19
C MET A 813 -23.94 -10.84 23.80
N LEU A 814 -24.26 -12.10 24.07
CA LEU A 814 -25.61 -12.61 23.87
C LEU A 814 -26.60 -11.88 24.79
N ASP A 815 -27.66 -11.33 24.20
CA ASP A 815 -28.73 -10.60 24.88
C ASP A 815 -28.25 -9.41 25.74
N ARG A 816 -27.17 -8.75 25.32
CA ARG A 816 -26.67 -7.50 25.92
C ARG A 816 -26.79 -6.33 24.94
N PRO A 817 -26.94 -5.09 25.44
CA PRO A 817 -26.94 -3.90 24.57
C PRO A 817 -25.65 -3.80 23.74
N GLY A 818 -25.79 -3.53 22.44
CA GLY A 818 -24.67 -3.56 21.47
C GLY A 818 -24.15 -4.97 21.22
N GLY A 819 -25.05 -5.95 21.21
CA GLY A 819 -24.74 -7.38 21.20
C GLY A 819 -25.61 -8.19 20.23
N ILE A 820 -25.64 -9.51 20.43
CA ILE A 820 -26.32 -10.44 19.53
C ILE A 820 -27.62 -10.93 20.18
N PHE A 821 -28.73 -10.81 19.45
CA PHE A 821 -30.06 -11.21 19.90
C PHE A 821 -30.64 -12.27 18.96
N VAL A 822 -30.88 -13.47 19.48
CA VAL A 822 -31.46 -14.57 18.69
C VAL A 822 -32.92 -14.77 19.10
N ARG A 823 -33.87 -14.60 18.18
CA ARG A 823 -35.31 -14.78 18.44
C ARG A 823 -35.94 -15.73 17.44
N ARG A 824 -36.95 -16.49 17.88
CA ARG A 824 -37.74 -17.36 17.01
C ARG A 824 -38.85 -16.53 16.37
N LEU A 825 -39.01 -16.65 15.06
CA LEU A 825 -40.00 -15.88 14.31
C LEU A 825 -41.42 -16.10 14.84
N GLU A 826 -41.76 -17.34 15.23
CA GLU A 826 -43.06 -17.71 15.81
C GLU A 826 -43.39 -16.98 17.12
N GLN A 827 -42.38 -16.59 17.89
CA GLN A 827 -42.53 -15.90 19.17
C GLN A 827 -42.65 -14.37 19.01
N VAL A 828 -42.44 -13.85 17.79
CA VAL A 828 -42.50 -12.43 17.49
C VAL A 828 -43.83 -12.14 16.76
N PRO A 829 -44.77 -11.39 17.37
CA PRO A 829 -46.02 -10.97 16.72
C PRO A 829 -45.77 -10.16 15.44
N ASN A 830 -46.71 -10.18 14.49
CA ASN A 830 -46.54 -9.50 13.19
C ASN A 830 -46.23 -8.00 13.30
N ASP A 831 -46.87 -7.29 14.23
CA ASP A 831 -46.61 -5.86 14.46
C ASP A 831 -45.16 -5.61 14.92
N ASP A 832 -44.61 -6.52 15.72
CA ASP A 832 -43.22 -6.43 16.20
C ASP A 832 -42.22 -6.83 15.12
N ARG A 833 -42.61 -7.69 14.16
CA ARG A 833 -41.80 -7.97 12.98
C ARG A 833 -41.67 -6.72 12.11
N PHE A 834 -42.77 -6.00 11.88
CA PHE A 834 -42.74 -4.72 11.17
C PHE A 834 -41.89 -3.69 11.92
N LEU A 835 -41.96 -3.65 13.26
CA LEU A 835 -41.11 -2.79 14.07
C LEU A 835 -39.63 -3.13 13.92
N LEU A 836 -39.22 -4.40 14.10
CA LEU A 836 -37.83 -4.84 13.98
C LEU A 836 -37.25 -4.54 12.59
N GLN A 837 -38.00 -4.87 11.54
CA GLN A 837 -37.58 -4.58 10.17
C GLN A 837 -37.51 -3.07 9.88
N SER A 838 -38.41 -2.28 10.46
CA SER A 838 -38.41 -0.83 10.27
C SER A 838 -37.30 -0.14 11.07
N ALA A 839 -36.98 -0.62 12.27
CA ALA A 839 -35.92 -0.09 13.11
C ALA A 839 -34.52 -0.47 12.59
N ALA A 840 -34.39 -1.61 11.91
CA ALA A 840 -33.14 -2.06 11.31
C ALA A 840 -32.60 -1.09 10.25
N ARG A 841 -31.29 -0.83 10.34
CA ARG A 841 -30.52 -0.10 9.32
C ARG A 841 -30.21 -0.99 8.12
N ILE A 842 -30.01 -2.28 8.37
CA ILE A 842 -29.76 -3.31 7.36
C ILE A 842 -30.69 -4.49 7.60
N VAL A 843 -31.43 -4.90 6.57
CA VAL A 843 -32.28 -6.09 6.60
C VAL A 843 -31.77 -7.12 5.58
N LEU A 844 -31.28 -8.24 6.09
CA LEU A 844 -30.72 -9.36 5.32
C LEU A 844 -31.63 -10.58 5.40
N ASP A 845 -31.59 -11.37 4.33
CA ASP A 845 -32.47 -12.53 4.16
C ASP A 845 -31.70 -13.67 3.50
N ASP A 846 -31.70 -14.86 4.10
CA ASP A 846 -30.98 -16.01 3.54
C ASP A 846 -31.54 -16.46 2.18
N GLU A 847 -32.79 -16.13 1.87
CA GLU A 847 -33.41 -16.38 0.55
C GLU A 847 -32.82 -15.51 -0.58
N LYS A 848 -32.15 -14.39 -0.27
CA LYS A 848 -31.60 -13.44 -1.25
C LYS A 848 -30.15 -13.71 -1.66
N GLY A 849 -29.63 -14.90 -1.37
CA GLY A 849 -28.26 -15.30 -1.72
C GLY A 849 -27.25 -15.02 -0.61
N THR A 850 -25.97 -15.08 -0.96
CA THR A 850 -24.84 -14.85 -0.05
C THR A 850 -24.78 -13.39 0.42
N LEU A 851 -24.01 -13.13 1.49
CA LEU A 851 -23.83 -11.78 2.01
C LEU A 851 -23.24 -10.81 0.96
N ALA A 852 -22.29 -11.30 0.14
CA ALA A 852 -21.68 -10.53 -0.93
C ALA A 852 -22.68 -10.19 -2.04
N GLU A 853 -23.47 -11.16 -2.49
CA GLU A 853 -24.51 -10.93 -3.51
C GLU A 853 -25.54 -9.89 -3.03
N GLN A 854 -26.01 -9.99 -1.78
CA GLN A 854 -26.95 -9.03 -1.21
C GLN A 854 -26.37 -7.61 -1.12
N LEU A 855 -25.06 -7.47 -0.96
CA LEU A 855 -24.35 -6.19 -0.99
C LEU A 855 -24.19 -5.62 -2.40
N GLU A 856 -24.01 -6.46 -3.42
CA GLU A 856 -23.92 -6.00 -4.82
C GLU A 856 -25.26 -5.55 -5.37
N HIS A 857 -26.35 -6.20 -4.95
CA HIS A 857 -27.70 -5.84 -5.35
C HIS A 857 -28.15 -4.55 -4.63
N ARG A 858 -27.84 -3.39 -5.22
CA ARG A 858 -28.50 -2.13 -4.88
C ARG A 858 -29.91 -2.17 -5.45
N SER A 859 -30.91 -2.57 -4.65
CA SER A 859 -32.30 -2.37 -5.04
C SER A 859 -32.53 -0.86 -5.14
N VAL A 860 -32.60 -0.33 -6.36
CA VAL A 860 -33.02 1.04 -6.59
C VAL A 860 -34.47 1.12 -6.15
N LEU A 861 -34.70 1.55 -4.91
CA LEU A 861 -36.02 1.98 -4.49
C LEU A 861 -36.31 3.24 -5.28
N GLU A 862 -37.18 3.15 -6.29
CA GLU A 862 -37.71 4.35 -6.93
C GLU A 862 -38.29 5.24 -5.82
N PRO A 863 -37.81 6.49 -5.68
CA PRO A 863 -38.34 7.37 -4.66
C PRO A 863 -39.82 7.59 -4.95
N SER A 864 -40.68 7.29 -3.97
CA SER A 864 -42.13 7.50 -4.06
C SER A 864 -42.50 8.96 -4.38
N VAL A 865 -41.57 9.89 -4.18
CA VAL A 865 -41.73 11.31 -4.48
C VAL A 865 -40.73 11.66 -5.59
N PRO A 866 -41.17 12.25 -6.71
CA PRO A 866 -40.26 12.69 -7.75
C PRO A 866 -39.24 13.68 -7.15
N PRO A 867 -37.96 13.61 -7.57
CA PRO A 867 -36.93 14.49 -7.03
C PRO A 867 -37.34 15.95 -7.24
N LEU A 868 -37.19 16.76 -6.19
CA LEU A 868 -37.41 18.20 -6.27
C LEU A 868 -36.50 18.76 -7.38
N ARG A 869 -37.05 19.02 -8.56
CA ARG A 869 -36.33 19.75 -9.61
C ARG A 869 -36.27 21.20 -9.17
N ILE A 870 -35.11 21.63 -8.71
CA ILE A 870 -34.83 23.03 -8.46
C ILE A 870 -34.80 23.74 -9.83
N VAL A 871 -35.95 24.27 -10.27
CA VAL A 871 -36.11 24.95 -11.58
C VAL A 871 -35.43 26.32 -11.60
N ARG A 872 -35.04 26.84 -10.43
CA ARG A 872 -34.27 28.09 -10.30
C ARG A 872 -33.04 27.83 -9.46
N SER A 873 -31.88 27.70 -10.09
CA SER A 873 -30.65 28.14 -9.42
C SER A 873 -30.89 29.58 -9.03
N ARG A 874 -30.85 29.91 -7.73
CA ARG A 874 -30.67 31.31 -7.33
C ARG A 874 -29.35 31.74 -7.96
N SER A 875 -29.41 32.42 -9.11
CA SER A 875 -28.39 33.41 -9.41
C SER A 875 -28.33 34.30 -8.19
N ALA A 876 -27.14 34.65 -7.71
CA ALA A 876 -27.02 35.82 -6.86
C ALA A 876 -27.66 36.95 -7.67
N ASP A 877 -28.88 37.34 -7.31
CA ASP A 877 -29.52 38.49 -7.94
C ASP A 877 -28.49 39.62 -7.80
N LEU A 878 -28.13 40.26 -8.92
CA LEU A 878 -27.40 41.52 -8.88
C LEU A 878 -28.06 42.35 -7.79
N PRO A 879 -27.31 42.90 -6.82
CA PRO A 879 -27.90 43.56 -5.66
C PRO A 879 -28.90 44.58 -6.18
N ALA A 880 -30.19 44.24 -6.07
CA ALA A 880 -31.24 45.17 -6.43
C ALA A 880 -31.05 46.33 -5.48
N THR A 881 -30.92 47.55 -6.00
CA THR A 881 -30.87 48.75 -5.17
C THR A 881 -32.07 48.70 -4.23
N THR A 882 -31.81 48.47 -2.95
CA THR A 882 -32.84 48.37 -1.93
C THR A 882 -33.61 49.69 -1.96
N PRO A 883 -34.92 49.69 -2.22
CA PRO A 883 -35.67 50.93 -2.30
C PRO A 883 -35.51 51.67 -0.99
N SER A 884 -35.09 52.95 -1.06
CA SER A 884 -34.96 53.80 0.11
C SER A 884 -36.33 53.94 0.77
N ARG A 885 -36.52 53.27 1.91
CA ARG A 885 -37.72 53.41 2.74
C ARG A 885 -37.45 54.48 3.79
N GLU A 886 -38.39 55.38 4.02
CA GLU A 886 -38.31 56.31 5.15
C GLU A 886 -38.58 55.53 6.46
N LEU A 887 -37.54 55.39 7.29
CA LEU A 887 -37.59 54.67 8.55
C LEU A 887 -37.65 55.63 9.74
N ILE A 888 -38.44 55.27 10.76
CA ILE A 888 -38.44 55.92 12.08
C ILE A 888 -37.59 55.09 13.04
N PHE A 889 -36.94 55.75 14.01
CA PHE A 889 -35.98 55.14 14.95
C PHE A 889 -34.81 54.41 14.27
N GLN A 890 -34.25 54.98 13.21
CA GLN A 890 -33.12 54.40 12.48
C GLN A 890 -31.86 54.32 13.36
N ASN A 891 -31.24 53.15 13.41
CA ASN A 891 -30.08 52.86 14.27
C ASN A 891 -28.79 52.51 13.50
N GLY A 892 -28.75 52.83 12.20
CA GLY A 892 -27.63 52.52 11.30
C GLY A 892 -27.71 51.17 10.60
N PHE A 893 -28.43 50.18 11.16
CA PHE A 893 -28.65 48.85 10.55
C PHE A 893 -30.11 48.61 10.16
N GLY A 894 -31.05 49.37 10.71
CA GLY A 894 -32.47 49.24 10.44
C GLY A 894 -33.33 50.25 11.20
N GLY A 895 -34.65 50.12 11.07
CA GLY A 895 -35.64 50.98 11.72
C GLY A 895 -37.07 50.51 11.40
N PHE A 896 -38.06 51.11 12.08
CA PHE A 896 -39.48 50.80 11.82
C PHE A 896 -40.00 51.62 10.62
N THR A 897 -40.98 51.08 9.89
CA THR A 897 -41.76 51.86 8.93
C THR A 897 -42.61 52.92 9.65
N ARG A 898 -43.02 53.99 8.97
CA ARG A 898 -43.83 55.08 9.58
C ARG A 898 -45.14 54.61 10.21
N ASP A 899 -45.75 53.55 9.67
CA ASP A 899 -46.97 52.93 10.21
C ASP A 899 -46.71 51.99 11.40
N GLY A 900 -45.44 51.70 11.72
CA GLY A 900 -45.02 50.83 12.81
C GLY A 900 -45.27 49.34 12.59
N HIS A 901 -45.71 48.94 11.40
CA HIS A 901 -46.07 47.54 11.11
C HIS A 901 -44.89 46.65 10.72
N GLU A 902 -43.79 47.23 10.25
CA GLU A 902 -42.60 46.48 9.81
C GLU A 902 -41.33 47.02 10.48
N TYR A 903 -40.43 46.12 10.87
CA TYR A 903 -39.04 46.46 11.18
C TYR A 903 -38.15 46.07 9.99
N VAL A 904 -37.51 47.05 9.36
CA VAL A 904 -36.69 46.84 8.15
C VAL A 904 -35.22 46.85 8.53
N ILE A 905 -34.51 45.76 8.19
CA ILE A 905 -33.05 45.66 8.30
C ILE A 905 -32.45 45.98 6.91
N THR A 906 -31.51 46.93 6.87
CA THR A 906 -30.81 47.34 5.64
C THR A 906 -29.31 47.15 5.82
N LEU A 907 -28.73 46.18 5.11
CA LEU A 907 -27.31 45.85 5.16
C LEU A 907 -26.67 46.03 3.79
N LEU A 908 -25.47 46.61 3.76
CA LEU A 908 -24.63 46.60 2.57
C LEU A 908 -24.06 45.19 2.32
N PRO A 909 -23.66 44.84 1.08
CA PRO A 909 -22.98 43.58 0.81
C PRO A 909 -21.77 43.37 1.75
N GLY A 910 -21.73 42.23 2.44
CA GLY A 910 -20.68 41.90 3.42
C GLY A 910 -20.88 42.51 4.82
N GLN A 911 -21.89 43.36 5.02
CA GLN A 911 -22.23 43.90 6.34
C GLN A 911 -23.17 42.94 7.10
N MET A 912 -22.95 42.81 8.40
CA MET A 912 -23.80 42.06 9.32
C MET A 912 -24.27 42.99 10.45
N THR A 913 -25.35 42.64 11.14
CA THR A 913 -25.72 43.32 12.40
C THR A 913 -24.65 43.04 13.49
N PRO A 914 -24.62 43.77 14.61
CA PRO A 914 -23.78 43.42 15.78
C PRO A 914 -24.18 42.06 16.40
N ALA A 915 -23.30 41.44 17.18
CA ALA A 915 -23.62 40.21 17.93
C ALA A 915 -23.60 40.50 19.44
N PRO A 916 -24.61 40.05 20.23
CA PRO A 916 -25.85 39.41 19.78
C PRO A 916 -26.86 40.43 19.23
N TRP A 917 -27.56 40.10 18.13
CA TRP A 917 -28.68 40.89 17.62
C TRP A 917 -29.79 39.98 17.09
N VAL A 918 -30.98 40.10 17.66
CA VAL A 918 -32.19 39.44 17.17
C VAL A 918 -33.41 40.33 17.44
N ASN A 919 -34.42 40.22 16.59
CA ASN A 919 -35.74 40.76 16.78
C ASN A 919 -36.64 39.65 17.32
N VAL A 920 -37.19 39.84 18.52
CA VAL A 920 -38.12 38.88 19.15
C VAL A 920 -39.53 39.35 18.87
N LEU A 921 -40.30 38.53 18.16
CA LEU A 921 -41.73 38.73 17.96
C LEU A 921 -42.45 37.83 18.95
N ALA A 922 -43.23 38.39 19.87
CA ALA A 922 -43.94 37.58 20.87
C ALA A 922 -45.32 38.18 21.20
N ASN A 923 -46.30 37.29 21.39
CA ASN A 923 -47.62 37.56 21.92
C ASN A 923 -48.03 36.38 22.84
N PRO A 924 -49.20 36.41 23.51
CA PRO A 924 -49.60 35.36 24.46
C PRO A 924 -49.68 33.93 23.90
N TYR A 925 -49.79 33.75 22.59
CA TYR A 925 -49.99 32.44 21.94
C TYR A 925 -48.86 32.05 20.98
N PHE A 926 -47.95 32.97 20.66
CA PHE A 926 -46.95 32.81 19.62
C PHE A 926 -45.69 33.59 19.97
N GLY A 927 -44.53 33.01 19.69
CA GLY A 927 -43.31 33.79 19.60
C GLY A 927 -42.30 33.22 18.62
N THR A 928 -41.44 34.09 18.11
CA THR A 928 -40.36 33.72 17.18
C THR A 928 -39.19 34.67 17.34
N VAL A 929 -37.99 34.18 17.02
CA VAL A 929 -36.76 34.96 16.99
C VAL A 929 -36.33 35.12 15.53
N VAL A 930 -36.14 36.35 15.08
CA VAL A 930 -35.73 36.69 13.71
C VAL A 930 -34.44 37.51 13.73
N SER A 931 -33.42 37.11 12.99
CA SER A 931 -32.20 37.88 12.77
C SER A 931 -32.12 38.39 11.32
N GLU A 932 -31.07 39.13 10.99
CA GLU A 932 -30.76 39.51 9.60
C GLU A 932 -30.52 38.30 8.69
N SER A 933 -30.19 37.15 9.26
CA SER A 933 -29.92 35.90 8.54
C SER A 933 -31.17 35.04 8.37
N GLY A 934 -32.31 35.42 8.98
CA GLY A 934 -33.59 34.72 8.87
C GLY A 934 -34.24 34.42 10.22
N ALA A 935 -35.33 33.66 10.18
CA ALA A 935 -36.01 33.17 11.38
C ALA A 935 -35.27 31.97 11.97
N ALA A 936 -35.18 31.91 13.31
CA ALA A 936 -34.62 30.79 14.04
C ALA A 936 -35.75 29.83 14.49
N TYR A 937 -36.03 29.75 15.78
CA TYR A 937 -37.11 28.92 16.32
C TYR A 937 -38.38 29.75 16.59
N THR A 938 -39.51 29.10 16.39
CA THR A 938 -40.86 29.62 16.59
C THR A 938 -41.61 28.68 17.52
N TRP A 939 -42.35 29.23 18.48
CA TRP A 939 -43.20 28.47 19.40
C TRP A 939 -44.63 29.00 19.35
N VAL A 940 -45.57 28.11 19.58
CA VAL A 940 -47.01 28.36 19.64
C VAL A 940 -47.54 27.62 20.86
N GLU A 941 -48.45 28.24 21.62
CA GLU A 941 -49.05 27.66 22.85
C GLU A 941 -48.00 27.28 23.91
N ASN A 942 -47.22 28.26 24.37
CA ASN A 942 -46.20 28.05 25.41
C ASN A 942 -46.79 27.83 26.79
#